data_AF-A0A964RMA2-F1
#
_entry.id   AF-A0A964RMA2-F1
#
_cell.length_a   1.000
_cell.length_b   1.000
_cell.length_c   1.000
_cell.angle_alpha   90.00
_cell.angle_beta   90.00
_cell.angle_gamma   90.00
#
_symmetry.space_group_name_H-M   'P 1'
#
loop_
_entity.id
_entity.type
_entity.pdbx_description
1 polymer ?
#
loop_
_entity_poly.entity_id
_entity_poly.type
_entity_poly.pdbx_seq_one_letter_code
_entity_poly.pdbx_strand_id
1 'polypeptide(L)'
;MINLLEVIKKFESICYINSENDIMSICNIWVLKMIISVDGGEELMASCTCENWTLKDLALALKSMHKDNKEIVVPMFQRGKRWKQKQEDAFIDSLKNSYPVGTMLFYRSVEGQKEIYTLVDGLQRGNTIKKFMASPTKYFTKDSIPTKIIEDIFEILDFNGQENLIKAGIINILVNHIQNWNSFSGMQFYPIAKDIVNNYPTTNSKAVDLIIDTIQPFLNDFQSTFEKIANTIIPVIVYSGDEDSLPEIFDRINSKGTPLSTYEVYAASWPVNKRFRVENNGIVDKVLRKYDSLADDEFIVAGYDRDDMRVNRMLNAFEYSFGLSRYLNDKFEFLHFDNNSADDEINPMGFELVNACINNSNDKIKSLYRDILNLDINLFEKRLIEVIEFVGKIIAKVTLFKGNNRTNKLILHSKYQIMSMISTTFKEKYELSDLTKAKNTWNISKQLLEKNMIQHYVNDIIRSEWNDGGTSKIHKVAKPNKYLTPIPRKVWESTLNAYFEQNNMRQESKNVANPKKEDIVILNCIYLPLFTALDQLSLDKFDIEHIATKDQMKSLITISKSDGLPISSIANICYLPEKVNRSKGPKTFYQDINYKKYIDLNEVEKKYSFTKAEDLEWMDMPYNSFDAEVLKEYYMTFLNKRFKRQKEMFYNSLNIEDMEEDGDFEELSDTKPEEDIYSDDEKTTDVKEAYSDFHDECLQVIKKKLKANLIKQSRSIYIADDNSVGVAISVSKKYKQGTRDKFWFAYRTSFAEKLQSCKAMYVAYGCESYENVILIPIEVLESSKHRLRYTEKDGRIHWHVVFFRNENGGFSWQHSIPEVVEIDLSQYVI
;
A
#
# COMPACT_ATOMS: atom_id res chain seq x y z
N MET A 1 54.73 -40.13 -21.71
CA MET A 1 55.56 -39.44 -22.71
C MET A 1 55.31 -40.05 -24.08
N ILE A 2 54.37 -39.49 -24.83
CA ILE A 2 54.19 -39.78 -26.25
C ILE A 2 55.18 -38.87 -27.01
N ASN A 3 55.89 -39.42 -28.00
CA ASN A 3 57.02 -38.77 -28.66
C ASN A 3 56.53 -37.61 -29.56
N LEU A 4 56.78 -36.37 -29.13
CA LEU A 4 56.35 -35.12 -29.77
C LEU A 4 56.72 -35.03 -31.26
N LEU A 5 57.81 -35.71 -31.66
CA LEU A 5 58.30 -35.76 -33.04
C LEU A 5 57.40 -36.54 -34.01
N GLU A 6 56.64 -37.53 -33.53
CA GLU A 6 55.71 -38.30 -34.38
C GLU A 6 54.42 -37.53 -34.68
N VAL A 7 53.98 -36.69 -33.74
CA VAL A 7 52.79 -35.84 -33.90
C VAL A 7 53.06 -34.71 -34.90
N ILE A 8 54.25 -34.11 -34.84
CA ILE A 8 54.68 -33.04 -35.75
C ILE A 8 54.77 -33.54 -37.20
N LYS A 9 55.37 -34.72 -37.42
CA LYS A 9 55.48 -35.33 -38.77
C LYS A 9 54.14 -35.69 -39.41
N LYS A 10 53.13 -36.04 -38.60
CA LYS A 10 51.76 -36.33 -39.08
C LYS A 10 51.00 -35.06 -39.45
N PHE A 11 51.33 -33.94 -38.81
CA PHE A 11 50.71 -32.63 -39.07
C PHE A 11 51.27 -31.97 -40.33
N GLU A 12 52.58 -32.11 -40.60
CA GLU A 12 53.22 -31.58 -41.82
C GLU A 12 52.70 -32.25 -43.11
N SER A 13 52.20 -33.49 -43.05
CA SER A 13 51.65 -34.18 -44.23
C SER A 13 50.24 -33.72 -44.66
N ILE A 14 49.55 -32.92 -43.83
CA ILE A 14 48.14 -32.56 -44.06
C ILE A 14 47.99 -31.16 -44.67
N CYS A 15 49.02 -30.30 -44.58
CA CYS A 15 48.92 -28.91 -45.01
C CYS A 15 49.83 -28.61 -46.21
N TYR A 16 49.33 -28.87 -47.41
CA TYR A 16 49.80 -28.21 -48.63
C TYR A 16 49.06 -26.88 -48.75
N ILE A 17 49.79 -25.74 -48.78
CA ILE A 17 49.65 -24.64 -49.76
C ILE A 17 50.37 -23.35 -49.31
N ASN A 18 51.02 -22.76 -50.31
CA ASN A 18 51.69 -21.47 -50.38
C ASN A 18 50.77 -20.26 -50.11
N SER A 19 51.14 -19.43 -49.14
CA SER A 19 51.40 -17.99 -49.26
C SER A 19 51.16 -17.30 -47.91
N GLU A 20 52.02 -16.32 -47.62
CA GLU A 20 52.37 -15.85 -46.28
C GLU A 20 51.45 -14.77 -45.71
N ASN A 21 51.38 -14.78 -44.37
CA ASN A 21 51.14 -13.63 -43.48
C ASN A 21 49.70 -13.16 -43.19
N ASP A 22 48.88 -13.99 -42.55
CA ASP A 22 48.02 -13.50 -41.44
C ASP A 22 47.32 -14.56 -40.57
N ILE A 23 47.45 -15.86 -40.87
CA ILE A 23 46.73 -16.91 -40.12
C ILE A 23 47.55 -17.50 -38.94
N MET A 24 48.86 -17.24 -38.87
CA MET A 24 49.77 -17.90 -37.92
C MET A 24 49.87 -17.29 -36.51
N SER A 25 49.27 -16.12 -36.25
CA SER A 25 49.33 -15.50 -34.91
C SER A 25 48.14 -15.89 -34.00
N ILE A 26 46.97 -16.17 -34.59
CA ILE A 26 45.74 -16.46 -33.84
C ILE A 26 45.65 -17.96 -33.49
N CYS A 27 46.08 -18.86 -34.37
CA CYS A 27 46.04 -20.31 -34.11
C CYS A 27 47.05 -20.76 -33.04
N ASN A 28 48.23 -20.14 -32.97
CA ASN A 28 49.26 -20.52 -31.98
C ASN A 28 48.87 -20.15 -30.53
N ILE A 29 48.10 -19.08 -30.31
CA ILE A 29 47.64 -18.68 -28.97
C ILE A 29 46.51 -19.60 -28.46
N TRP A 30 45.61 -20.03 -29.35
CA TRP A 30 44.55 -20.97 -28.99
C TRP A 30 45.08 -22.37 -28.70
N VAL A 31 46.04 -22.85 -29.48
CA VAL A 31 46.66 -24.16 -29.27
C VAL A 31 47.57 -24.15 -28.02
N LEU A 32 48.30 -23.06 -27.73
CA LEU A 32 49.03 -22.95 -26.46
C LEU A 32 48.09 -22.85 -25.25
N LYS A 33 46.93 -22.20 -25.35
CA LYS A 33 45.91 -22.21 -24.28
C LYS A 33 45.34 -23.61 -24.04
N MET A 34 45.11 -24.38 -25.10
CA MET A 34 44.68 -25.78 -24.97
C MET A 34 45.77 -26.68 -24.35
N ILE A 35 47.05 -26.47 -24.68
CA ILE A 35 48.15 -27.30 -24.15
C ILE A 35 48.50 -26.93 -22.70
N ILE A 36 48.44 -25.65 -22.33
CA ILE A 36 48.68 -25.21 -20.93
C ILE A 36 47.53 -25.65 -19.99
N SER A 37 46.33 -25.88 -20.51
CA SER A 37 45.18 -26.35 -19.72
C SER A 37 45.22 -27.83 -19.35
N VAL A 38 46.18 -28.62 -19.86
CA VAL A 38 46.22 -30.09 -19.65
C VAL A 38 47.14 -30.52 -18.51
N ASP A 39 47.97 -29.63 -17.96
CA ASP A 39 48.78 -29.93 -16.77
C ASP A 39 48.29 -29.13 -15.55
N GLY A 40 47.36 -29.71 -14.77
CA GLY A 40 47.26 -29.44 -13.34
C GLY A 40 46.08 -28.63 -12.79
N GLY A 41 44.88 -28.73 -13.37
CA GLY A 41 43.65 -28.29 -12.71
C GLY A 41 42.42 -28.86 -13.42
N GLU A 42 41.63 -29.69 -12.74
CA GLU A 42 40.33 -30.12 -13.25
C GLU A 42 39.46 -28.87 -13.50
N GLU A 43 39.16 -28.55 -14.77
CA GLU A 43 37.97 -27.77 -15.08
C GLU A 43 36.75 -28.60 -14.64
N LEU A 44 36.15 -28.22 -13.49
CA LEU A 44 34.90 -28.78 -12.99
C LEU A 44 33.79 -28.55 -14.03
N MET A 45 33.57 -29.52 -14.92
CA MET A 45 32.35 -29.53 -15.73
C MET A 45 31.13 -29.59 -14.81
N ALA A 46 30.27 -28.58 -14.92
CA ALA A 46 29.03 -28.52 -14.15
C ALA A 46 28.22 -29.81 -14.35
N SER A 47 27.91 -30.50 -13.25
CA SER A 47 27.16 -31.75 -13.27
C SER A 47 26.05 -31.76 -12.23
N CYS A 48 24.95 -32.45 -12.55
CA CYS A 48 23.87 -32.77 -11.62
C CYS A 48 23.88 -34.28 -11.41
N THR A 49 24.08 -34.72 -10.17
CA THR A 49 23.98 -36.13 -9.77
C THR A 49 22.76 -36.34 -8.89
N CYS A 50 22.27 -37.57 -8.81
CA CYS A 50 21.13 -37.93 -7.97
C CYS A 50 21.61 -38.93 -6.91
N GLU A 51 21.41 -38.59 -5.64
CA GLU A 51 21.57 -39.47 -4.50
C GLU A 51 20.19 -39.88 -3.96
N ASN A 52 20.10 -41.09 -3.40
CA ASN A 52 18.87 -41.62 -2.82
C ASN A 52 18.99 -41.64 -1.30
N TRP A 53 18.24 -40.77 -0.61
CA TRP A 53 18.27 -40.72 0.85
C TRP A 53 16.91 -41.14 1.40
N THR A 54 16.88 -41.91 2.50
CA THR A 54 15.62 -42.12 3.23
C THR A 54 15.20 -40.83 3.93
N LEU A 55 13.91 -40.65 4.22
CA LEU A 55 13.47 -39.50 5.02
C LEU A 55 14.11 -39.48 6.41
N LYS A 56 14.38 -40.65 6.98
CA LYS A 56 15.13 -40.80 8.24
C LYS A 56 16.57 -40.31 8.10
N ASP A 57 17.28 -40.73 7.05
CA ASP A 57 18.66 -40.30 6.80
C ASP A 57 18.73 -38.79 6.57
N LEU A 58 17.81 -38.24 5.78
CA LEU A 58 17.72 -36.80 5.54
C LEU A 58 17.42 -36.03 6.83
N ALA A 59 16.50 -36.51 7.67
CA ALA A 59 16.20 -35.88 8.96
C ALA A 59 17.41 -35.91 9.89
N LEU A 60 18.14 -37.02 9.97
CA LEU A 60 19.37 -37.15 10.75
C LEU A 60 20.47 -36.23 10.21
N ALA A 61 20.61 -36.16 8.89
CA ALA A 61 21.58 -35.32 8.23
C ALA A 61 21.33 -33.83 8.49
N LEU A 62 20.09 -33.38 8.36
CA LEU A 62 19.70 -32.00 8.67
C LEU A 62 19.68 -31.68 10.17
N LYS A 63 19.64 -32.70 11.05
CA LYS A 63 19.72 -32.49 12.51
C LYS A 63 21.17 -32.41 12.99
N SER A 64 22.02 -33.28 12.47
CA SER A 64 23.45 -33.31 12.82
C SER A 64 24.29 -32.38 11.96
N MET A 65 23.68 -31.76 10.95
CA MET A 65 24.34 -31.00 9.88
C MET A 65 25.45 -31.80 9.21
N HIS A 66 25.29 -33.12 9.16
CA HIS A 66 26.31 -34.03 8.66
C HIS A 66 25.71 -35.33 8.12
N LYS A 67 26.26 -35.83 7.02
CA LYS A 67 25.98 -37.19 6.53
C LYS A 67 27.26 -37.83 6.03
N ASP A 68 27.65 -38.93 6.67
CA ASP A 68 28.89 -39.67 6.36
C ASP A 68 30.15 -38.83 6.58
N ASN A 69 30.70 -38.16 5.56
CA ASN A 69 31.80 -37.17 5.65
C ASN A 69 31.42 -35.82 5.01
N LYS A 70 30.12 -35.59 4.82
CA LYS A 70 29.56 -34.41 4.16
C LYS A 70 28.98 -33.48 5.22
N GLU A 71 29.44 -32.24 5.26
CA GLU A 71 28.89 -31.19 6.10
C GLU A 71 27.72 -30.51 5.37
N ILE A 72 26.58 -30.34 6.04
CA ILE A 72 25.42 -29.68 5.45
C ILE A 72 25.36 -28.25 5.97
N VAL A 73 25.10 -27.30 5.08
CA VAL A 73 24.99 -25.88 5.43
C VAL A 73 23.83 -25.23 4.68
N VAL A 74 23.36 -24.09 5.17
CA VAL A 74 22.33 -23.26 4.54
C VAL A 74 22.97 -21.98 4.02
N PRO A 75 22.73 -21.55 2.76
CA PRO A 75 23.35 -20.35 2.23
C PRO A 75 22.78 -19.07 2.88
N MET A 76 23.59 -18.01 2.98
CA MET A 76 23.19 -16.72 3.57
C MET A 76 22.02 -16.03 2.85
N PHE A 77 21.75 -16.37 1.59
CA PHE A 77 20.62 -15.82 0.83
C PHE A 77 19.31 -16.58 1.03
N GLN A 78 19.32 -17.68 1.80
CA GLN A 78 18.13 -18.45 2.08
C GLN A 78 17.17 -17.65 2.96
N ARG A 79 15.87 -17.72 2.65
CA ARG A 79 14.83 -17.17 3.53
C ARG A 79 14.51 -18.12 4.68
N GLY A 80 14.00 -17.60 5.80
CA GLY A 80 13.62 -18.43 6.93
C GLY A 80 12.41 -19.32 6.67
N LYS A 81 11.89 -19.91 7.74
CA LYS A 81 10.71 -20.79 7.70
C LYS A 81 9.48 -19.95 7.26
N ARG A 82 8.78 -20.39 6.21
CA ARG A 82 7.62 -19.71 5.60
C ARG A 82 6.37 -20.57 5.54
N TRP A 83 6.49 -21.89 5.68
CA TRP A 83 5.32 -22.76 5.74
C TRP A 83 4.54 -22.52 7.04
N LYS A 84 3.23 -22.27 6.88
CA LYS A 84 2.28 -22.30 7.99
C LYS A 84 1.96 -23.76 8.34
N GLN A 85 1.45 -24.01 9.54
CA GLN A 85 1.08 -25.36 10.01
C GLN A 85 0.26 -26.15 8.98
N LYS A 86 -0.74 -25.52 8.36
CA LYS A 86 -1.58 -26.15 7.32
C LYS A 86 -0.78 -26.68 6.11
N GLN A 87 0.29 -26.00 5.71
CA GLN A 87 1.16 -26.44 4.61
C GLN A 87 2.06 -27.59 5.04
N GLU A 88 2.57 -27.54 6.27
CA GLU A 88 3.31 -28.66 6.87
C GLU A 88 2.42 -29.92 6.95
N ASP A 89 1.18 -29.77 7.41
CA ASP A 89 0.21 -30.87 7.53
C ASP A 89 -0.13 -31.50 6.17
N ALA A 90 -0.37 -30.67 5.13
CA ALA A 90 -0.64 -31.16 3.78
C ALA A 90 0.55 -31.90 3.15
N PHE A 91 1.77 -31.47 3.46
CA PHE A 91 2.98 -32.16 3.03
C PHE A 91 3.11 -33.53 3.72
N ILE A 92 2.86 -33.61 5.04
CA ILE A 92 2.85 -34.88 5.77
C ILE A 92 1.73 -35.80 5.29
N ASP A 93 0.55 -35.25 4.98
CA ASP A 93 -0.54 -36.02 4.39
C ASP A 93 -0.16 -36.62 3.03
N SER A 94 0.57 -35.88 2.20
CA SER A 94 1.11 -36.40 0.94
C SER A 94 2.05 -37.59 1.17
N LEU A 95 2.89 -37.54 2.22
CA LEU A 95 3.73 -38.68 2.60
C LEU A 95 2.92 -39.89 3.10
N LYS A 96 1.89 -39.66 3.93
CA LYS A 96 0.99 -40.71 4.42
C LYS A 96 0.30 -41.43 3.26
N ASN A 97 -0.12 -40.69 2.24
CA ASN A 97 -0.79 -41.22 1.05
C ASN A 97 0.17 -41.70 -0.05
N SER A 98 1.49 -41.72 0.20
CA SER A 98 2.52 -42.10 -0.78
C SER A 98 2.50 -41.28 -2.08
N TYR A 99 2.09 -40.01 -2.00
CA TYR A 99 2.15 -39.09 -3.13
C TYR A 99 3.57 -38.56 -3.36
N PRO A 100 3.97 -38.20 -4.60
CA PRO A 100 5.26 -37.58 -4.85
C PRO A 100 5.41 -36.22 -4.14
N VAL A 101 6.50 -36.04 -3.40
CA VAL A 101 6.76 -34.83 -2.57
C VAL A 101 7.90 -33.93 -3.09
N GLY A 102 8.43 -34.26 -4.28
CA GLY A 102 9.52 -33.55 -4.94
C GLY A 102 10.92 -33.97 -4.47
N THR A 103 11.94 -33.20 -4.85
CA THR A 103 13.36 -33.48 -4.61
C THR A 103 13.94 -32.53 -3.55
N MET A 104 15.10 -32.87 -2.98
CA MET A 104 15.98 -31.91 -2.32
C MET A 104 17.08 -31.47 -3.31
N LEU A 105 17.54 -30.23 -3.26
CA LEU A 105 18.68 -29.77 -4.06
C LEU A 105 19.80 -29.26 -3.15
N PHE A 106 20.98 -29.88 -3.28
CA PHE A 106 22.21 -29.41 -2.68
C PHE A 106 23.20 -28.93 -3.74
N TYR A 107 24.00 -27.96 -3.37
CA TYR A 107 25.24 -27.61 -4.05
C TYR A 107 26.41 -28.25 -3.33
N ARG A 108 27.30 -28.90 -4.07
CA ARG A 108 28.51 -29.52 -3.53
C ARG A 108 29.72 -28.63 -3.79
N SER A 109 30.40 -28.26 -2.72
CA SER A 109 31.75 -27.70 -2.74
C SER A 109 32.70 -28.58 -1.92
N VAL A 110 34.01 -28.36 -2.08
CA VAL A 110 35.04 -29.10 -1.37
C VAL A 110 35.95 -28.11 -0.63
N GLU A 111 36.00 -28.21 0.69
CA GLU A 111 36.92 -27.44 1.54
C GLU A 111 37.93 -28.39 2.19
N GLY A 112 39.15 -28.40 1.67
CA GLY A 112 40.19 -29.34 2.11
C GLY A 112 39.82 -30.78 1.80
N GLN A 113 39.58 -31.59 2.84
CA GLN A 113 39.16 -33.00 2.72
C GLN A 113 37.67 -33.23 3.01
N LYS A 114 36.90 -32.18 3.30
CA LYS A 114 35.47 -32.28 3.61
C LYS A 114 34.63 -31.83 2.42
N GLU A 115 33.56 -32.58 2.16
CA GLU A 115 32.54 -32.15 1.19
C GLU A 115 31.50 -31.31 1.91
N ILE A 116 31.15 -30.15 1.35
CA ILE A 116 30.12 -29.26 1.89
C ILE A 116 28.92 -29.29 0.96
N TYR A 117 27.75 -29.56 1.54
CA TYR A 117 26.47 -29.68 0.87
C TYR A 117 25.60 -28.49 1.29
N THR A 118 25.53 -27.47 0.44
CA THR A 118 24.75 -26.26 0.66
C THR A 118 23.31 -26.46 0.19
N LEU A 119 22.33 -26.34 1.09
CA LEU A 119 20.91 -26.56 0.80
C LEU A 119 20.31 -25.41 -0.05
N VAL A 120 20.15 -25.65 -1.35
CA VAL A 120 19.63 -24.65 -2.32
C VAL A 120 18.10 -24.68 -2.36
N ASP A 121 17.49 -25.86 -2.46
CA ASP A 121 16.02 -26.02 -2.46
C ASP A 121 15.56 -27.15 -1.53
N GLY A 122 14.40 -26.93 -0.91
CA GLY A 122 13.77 -27.89 -0.02
C GLY A 122 13.85 -27.55 1.47
N LEU A 123 14.27 -26.33 1.87
CA LEU A 123 14.34 -25.94 3.29
C LEU A 123 13.04 -26.22 4.06
N GLN A 124 11.89 -25.83 3.50
CA GLN A 124 10.59 -26.01 4.17
C GLN A 124 10.22 -27.51 4.30
N ARG A 125 10.50 -28.30 3.25
CA ARG A 125 10.29 -29.76 3.24
C ARG A 125 11.22 -30.45 4.24
N GLY A 126 12.52 -30.18 4.18
CA GLY A 126 13.53 -30.72 5.08
C GLY A 126 13.22 -30.40 6.54
N ASN A 127 12.80 -29.16 6.84
CA ASN A 127 12.37 -28.78 8.18
C ASN A 127 11.11 -29.53 8.64
N THR A 128 10.12 -29.69 7.76
CA THR A 128 8.90 -30.45 8.06
C THR A 128 9.19 -31.93 8.29
N ILE A 129 10.06 -32.54 7.47
CA ILE A 129 10.54 -33.92 7.64
C ILE A 129 11.25 -34.05 8.99
N LYS A 130 12.14 -33.12 9.33
CA LYS A 130 12.84 -33.11 10.63
C LYS A 130 11.87 -33.06 11.81
N LYS A 131 10.89 -32.13 11.78
CA LYS A 131 9.85 -32.00 12.81
C LYS A 131 9.03 -33.29 12.95
N PHE A 132 8.58 -33.86 11.83
CA PHE A 132 7.82 -35.10 11.81
C PHE A 132 8.62 -36.27 12.37
N MET A 133 9.89 -36.42 12.00
CA MET A 133 10.74 -37.51 12.52
C MET A 133 11.06 -37.35 14.01
N ALA A 134 11.14 -36.11 14.52
CA ALA A 134 11.42 -35.85 15.93
C ALA A 134 10.19 -36.07 16.84
N SER A 135 8.97 -35.87 16.33
CA SER A 135 7.73 -36.01 17.10
C SER A 135 6.54 -36.40 16.21
N PRO A 136 6.51 -37.63 15.65
CA PRO A 136 5.53 -38.03 14.63
C PRO A 136 4.09 -38.11 15.18
N THR A 137 3.96 -38.39 16.47
CA THR A 137 2.73 -38.43 17.25
C THR A 137 1.99 -37.10 17.29
N LYS A 138 2.67 -35.95 17.17
CA LYS A 138 2.03 -34.63 17.09
C LYS A 138 1.16 -34.46 15.84
N TYR A 139 1.40 -35.27 14.81
CA TYR A 139 0.64 -35.28 13.56
C TYR A 139 -0.51 -36.30 13.55
N PHE A 140 -0.81 -36.89 14.71
CA PHE A 140 -1.98 -37.73 14.93
C PHE A 140 -3.19 -36.84 15.21
N THR A 141 -4.25 -36.98 14.42
CA THR A 141 -5.47 -36.16 14.53
C THR A 141 -6.69 -37.04 14.73
N LYS A 142 -7.86 -36.43 15.01
CA LYS A 142 -9.14 -37.16 15.05
C LYS A 142 -9.41 -37.97 13.77
N ASP A 143 -8.97 -37.47 12.62
CA ASP A 143 -9.17 -38.10 11.31
C ASP A 143 -8.24 -39.31 11.12
N SER A 144 -7.25 -39.47 12.01
CA SER A 144 -6.38 -40.65 12.05
C SER A 144 -7.05 -41.85 12.73
N ILE A 145 -8.20 -41.67 13.38
CA ILE A 145 -8.90 -42.73 14.12
C ILE A 145 -10.03 -43.30 13.26
N PRO A 146 -10.02 -44.61 12.92
CA PRO A 146 -11.12 -45.23 12.21
C PRO A 146 -12.41 -45.19 13.03
N THR A 147 -13.54 -44.87 12.38
CA THR A 147 -14.86 -44.82 13.04
C THR A 147 -15.18 -46.10 13.82
N LYS A 148 -14.79 -47.26 13.26
CA LYS A 148 -14.97 -48.56 13.88
C LYS A 148 -14.33 -48.67 15.27
N ILE A 149 -13.13 -48.10 15.47
CA ILE A 149 -12.45 -48.13 16.77
C ILE A 149 -13.29 -47.39 17.83
N ILE A 150 -13.90 -46.27 17.44
CA ILE A 150 -14.75 -45.48 18.32
C ILE A 150 -16.08 -46.19 18.59
N GLU A 151 -16.65 -46.88 17.59
CA GLU A 151 -17.84 -47.72 17.73
C GLU A 151 -17.58 -48.90 18.69
N ASP A 152 -16.50 -49.65 18.48
CA ASP A 152 -16.12 -50.80 19.30
C ASP A 152 -15.91 -50.37 20.77
N ILE A 153 -15.21 -49.25 21.02
CA ILE A 153 -15.02 -48.73 22.39
C ILE A 153 -16.35 -48.30 23.01
N PHE A 154 -17.23 -47.64 22.25
CA PHE A 154 -18.54 -47.23 22.74
C PHE A 154 -19.42 -48.43 23.14
N GLU A 155 -19.39 -49.50 22.33
CA GLU A 155 -20.08 -50.76 22.63
C GLU A 155 -19.50 -51.46 23.87
N ILE A 156 -18.16 -51.48 24.02
CA ILE A 156 -17.49 -52.06 25.21
C ILE A 156 -17.95 -51.37 26.51
N LEU A 157 -18.22 -50.07 26.45
CA LEU A 157 -18.65 -49.28 27.60
C LEU A 157 -20.12 -49.49 27.98
N ASP A 158 -20.95 -50.08 27.10
CA ASP A 158 -22.36 -50.45 27.35
C ASP A 158 -23.25 -49.27 27.79
N PHE A 159 -23.10 -48.11 27.16
CA PHE A 159 -23.89 -46.91 27.47
C PHE A 159 -25.18 -46.79 26.64
N ASN A 160 -26.25 -46.30 27.29
CA ASN A 160 -27.52 -45.96 26.64
C ASN A 160 -27.74 -44.44 26.64
N GLY A 161 -27.53 -43.79 25.48
CA GLY A 161 -27.77 -42.36 25.25
C GLY A 161 -26.51 -41.48 25.17
N GLN A 162 -26.66 -40.26 24.64
CA GLN A 162 -25.56 -39.28 24.42
C GLN A 162 -24.38 -39.78 23.56
N GLU A 163 -24.62 -40.75 22.68
CA GLU A 163 -23.61 -41.41 21.83
C GLU A 163 -22.63 -40.43 21.16
N ASN A 164 -23.15 -39.39 20.50
CA ASN A 164 -22.31 -38.40 19.81
C ASN A 164 -21.35 -37.66 20.75
N LEU A 165 -21.78 -37.34 21.98
CA LEU A 165 -20.95 -36.64 22.97
C LEU A 165 -19.88 -37.56 23.55
N ILE A 166 -20.23 -38.82 23.85
CA ILE A 166 -19.30 -39.81 24.40
C ILE A 166 -18.25 -40.17 23.35
N LYS A 167 -18.66 -40.44 22.10
CA LYS A 167 -17.75 -40.71 20.97
C LYS A 167 -16.77 -39.55 20.76
N ALA A 168 -17.25 -38.31 20.79
CA ALA A 168 -16.39 -37.12 20.69
C ALA A 168 -15.39 -37.01 21.85
N GLY A 169 -15.80 -37.35 23.07
CA GLY A 169 -14.92 -37.37 24.23
C GLY A 169 -13.84 -38.46 24.18
N ILE A 170 -14.19 -39.67 23.74
CA ILE A 170 -13.23 -40.77 23.51
C ILE A 170 -12.16 -40.34 22.49
N ILE A 171 -12.57 -39.72 21.38
CA ILE A 171 -11.65 -39.17 20.39
C ILE A 171 -10.67 -38.18 21.03
N ASN A 172 -11.16 -37.25 21.86
CA ASN A 172 -10.31 -36.27 22.52
C ASN A 172 -9.31 -36.92 23.48
N ILE A 173 -9.73 -37.92 24.26
CA ILE A 173 -8.82 -38.66 25.16
C ILE A 173 -7.72 -39.36 24.35
N LEU A 174 -8.08 -40.09 23.29
CA LEU A 174 -7.11 -40.77 22.42
C LEU A 174 -6.10 -39.79 21.82
N VAL A 175 -6.58 -38.71 21.20
CA VAL A 175 -5.71 -37.70 20.56
C VAL A 175 -4.78 -37.07 21.60
N ASN A 176 -5.28 -36.68 22.77
CA ASN A 176 -4.47 -36.04 23.81
C ASN A 176 -3.37 -36.96 24.35
N HIS A 177 -3.68 -38.23 24.63
CA HIS A 177 -2.66 -39.17 25.11
C HIS A 177 -1.59 -39.44 24.06
N ILE A 178 -1.99 -39.66 22.80
CA ILE A 178 -1.07 -40.00 21.72
C ILE A 178 -0.17 -38.81 21.38
N GLN A 179 -0.72 -37.59 21.27
CA GLN A 179 0.06 -36.38 20.96
C GLN A 179 1.07 -36.00 22.05
N ASN A 180 0.87 -36.48 23.29
CA ASN A 180 1.82 -36.26 24.40
C ASN A 180 3.06 -37.17 24.33
N TRP A 181 3.05 -38.22 23.51
CA TRP A 181 4.25 -39.03 23.27
C TRP A 181 5.19 -38.31 22.30
N ASN A 182 6.50 -38.56 22.38
CA ASN A 182 7.48 -38.06 21.40
C ASN A 182 7.76 -39.07 20.28
N SER A 183 7.36 -40.34 20.46
CA SER A 183 7.64 -41.45 19.56
C SER A 183 6.56 -42.52 19.72
N PHE A 184 6.38 -43.37 18.70
CA PHE A 184 5.57 -44.59 18.78
C PHE A 184 6.33 -45.78 19.39
N SER A 185 7.59 -45.61 19.78
CA SER A 185 8.34 -46.63 20.52
C SER A 185 7.91 -46.67 22.00
N GLY A 186 7.56 -47.85 22.51
CA GLY A 186 7.18 -48.02 23.92
C GLY A 186 5.78 -47.50 24.28
N MET A 187 4.82 -47.60 23.35
CA MET A 187 3.42 -47.20 23.56
C MET A 187 2.82 -47.83 24.82
N GLN A 188 2.06 -47.04 25.58
CA GLN A 188 1.36 -47.48 26.77
C GLN A 188 -0.15 -47.40 26.56
N PHE A 189 -0.81 -48.56 26.51
CA PHE A 189 -2.26 -48.65 26.23
C PHE A 189 -3.11 -48.54 27.51
N TYR A 190 -2.60 -49.03 28.64
CA TYR A 190 -3.31 -49.03 29.92
C TYR A 190 -3.72 -47.64 30.42
N PRO A 191 -2.86 -46.60 30.40
CA PRO A 191 -3.26 -45.26 30.82
C PRO A 191 -4.44 -44.69 30.02
N ILE A 192 -4.47 -44.95 28.70
CA ILE A 192 -5.53 -44.51 27.80
C ILE A 192 -6.84 -45.20 28.17
N ALA A 193 -6.84 -46.53 28.24
CA ALA A 193 -8.03 -47.32 28.57
C ALA A 193 -8.58 -46.97 29.96
N LYS A 194 -7.68 -46.78 30.93
CA LYS A 194 -8.05 -46.34 32.29
C LYS A 194 -8.67 -44.94 32.29
N ASP A 195 -8.12 -44.00 31.53
CA ASP A 195 -8.65 -42.63 31.46
C ASP A 195 -10.04 -42.60 30.79
N ILE A 196 -10.25 -43.39 29.74
CA ILE A 196 -11.56 -43.57 29.12
C ILE A 196 -12.58 -44.10 30.14
N VAL A 197 -12.26 -45.19 30.86
CA VAL A 197 -13.17 -45.78 31.85
C VAL A 197 -13.41 -44.87 33.06
N ASN A 198 -12.42 -44.06 33.46
CA ASN A 198 -12.60 -43.09 34.54
C ASN A 198 -13.53 -41.93 34.15
N ASN A 199 -13.42 -41.41 32.93
CA ASN A 199 -14.28 -40.36 32.43
C ASN A 199 -15.68 -40.88 32.06
N TYR A 200 -15.76 -42.16 31.68
CA TYR A 200 -17.00 -42.84 31.31
C TYR A 200 -17.13 -44.17 32.08
N PRO A 201 -17.56 -44.14 33.36
CA PRO A 201 -17.66 -45.32 34.21
C PRO A 201 -18.67 -46.35 33.69
N THR A 202 -18.22 -47.59 33.51
CA THR A 202 -19.01 -48.71 32.99
C THR A 202 -19.16 -49.84 34.01
N THR A 203 -20.20 -50.65 33.88
CA THR A 203 -20.40 -51.90 34.64
C THR A 203 -19.62 -53.08 34.07
N ASN A 204 -19.04 -52.93 32.87
CA ASN A 204 -18.22 -53.96 32.24
C ASN A 204 -16.86 -54.10 32.93
N SER A 205 -16.74 -55.10 33.81
CA SER A 205 -15.53 -55.40 34.59
C SER A 205 -14.26 -55.71 33.74
N LYS A 206 -14.43 -56.01 32.45
CA LYS A 206 -13.33 -56.27 31.50
C LYS A 206 -13.07 -55.11 30.53
N ALA A 207 -13.73 -53.96 30.71
CA ALA A 207 -13.67 -52.87 29.75
C ALA A 207 -12.25 -52.35 29.50
N VAL A 208 -11.40 -52.25 30.54
CA VAL A 208 -10.01 -51.80 30.36
C VAL A 208 -9.24 -52.75 29.44
N ASP A 209 -9.32 -54.06 29.67
CA ASP A 209 -8.61 -55.06 28.85
C ASP A 209 -9.16 -55.07 27.42
N LEU A 210 -10.49 -55.03 27.25
CA LEU A 210 -11.13 -55.01 25.94
C LEU A 210 -10.79 -53.73 25.15
N ILE A 211 -10.75 -52.56 25.80
CA ILE A 211 -10.33 -51.31 25.15
C ILE A 211 -8.87 -51.40 24.72
N ILE A 212 -7.98 -51.97 25.55
CA ILE A 212 -6.58 -52.20 25.18
C ILE A 212 -6.50 -53.10 23.94
N ASP A 213 -7.22 -54.21 23.93
CA ASP A 213 -7.27 -55.16 22.81
C ASP A 213 -7.81 -54.50 21.52
N THR A 214 -8.70 -53.50 21.63
CA THR A 214 -9.20 -52.72 20.50
C THR A 214 -8.17 -51.70 19.98
N ILE A 215 -7.52 -50.93 20.87
CA ILE A 215 -6.63 -49.83 20.45
C ILE A 215 -5.24 -50.31 20.02
N GLN A 216 -4.74 -51.41 20.60
CA GLN A 216 -3.38 -51.88 20.37
C GLN A 216 -3.10 -52.24 18.89
N PRO A 217 -3.95 -53.04 18.20
CA PRO A 217 -3.74 -53.35 16.78
C PRO A 217 -3.74 -52.11 15.90
N PHE A 218 -4.65 -51.18 16.16
CA PHE A 218 -4.77 -49.91 15.44
C PHE A 218 -3.51 -49.05 15.57
N LEU A 219 -2.99 -48.87 16.79
CA LEU A 219 -1.80 -48.07 17.02
C LEU A 219 -0.52 -48.73 16.49
N ASN A 220 -0.46 -50.06 16.49
CA ASN A 220 0.63 -50.81 15.84
C ASN A 220 0.64 -50.60 14.31
N ASP A 221 -0.54 -50.55 13.66
CA ASP A 221 -0.63 -50.24 12.23
C ASP A 221 -0.18 -48.80 11.93
N PHE A 222 -0.52 -47.85 12.82
CA PHE A 222 -0.05 -46.48 12.71
C PHE A 222 1.48 -46.38 12.87
N GLN A 223 2.07 -47.11 13.82
CA GLN A 223 3.53 -47.21 13.95
C GLN A 223 4.17 -47.78 12.68
N SER A 224 3.61 -48.85 12.11
CA SER A 224 4.08 -49.44 10.85
C SER A 224 4.02 -48.43 9.69
N THR A 225 2.95 -47.63 9.62
CA THR A 225 2.82 -46.56 8.64
C THR A 225 3.90 -45.49 8.81
N PHE A 226 4.20 -45.08 10.04
CA PHE A 226 5.31 -44.18 10.33
C PHE A 226 6.66 -44.77 9.89
N GLU A 227 6.93 -46.04 10.20
CA GLU A 227 8.17 -46.72 9.80
C GLU A 227 8.30 -46.81 8.26
N LYS A 228 7.20 -47.02 7.53
CA LYS A 228 7.18 -46.94 6.07
C LYS A 228 7.59 -45.55 5.59
N ILE A 229 6.96 -44.50 6.12
CA ILE A 229 7.29 -43.11 5.76
C ILE A 229 8.77 -42.80 6.07
N ALA A 230 9.27 -43.21 7.23
CA ALA A 230 10.67 -43.00 7.62
C ALA A 230 11.67 -43.62 6.64
N ASN A 231 11.32 -44.76 6.06
CA ASN A 231 12.15 -45.48 5.08
C ASN A 231 11.86 -45.10 3.62
N THR A 232 10.90 -44.21 3.35
CA THR A 232 10.64 -43.69 2.01
C THR A 232 11.88 -43.00 1.48
N ILE A 233 12.28 -43.36 0.25
CA ILE A 233 13.42 -42.77 -0.45
C ILE A 233 12.97 -41.50 -1.16
N ILE A 234 13.69 -40.40 -0.93
CA ILE A 234 13.53 -39.14 -1.67
C ILE A 234 14.77 -38.88 -2.53
N PRO A 235 14.60 -38.46 -3.80
CA PRO A 235 15.73 -38.06 -4.63
C PRO A 235 16.36 -36.76 -4.12
N VAL A 236 17.67 -36.79 -3.95
CA VAL A 236 18.51 -35.66 -3.57
C VAL A 236 19.39 -35.32 -4.78
N ILE A 237 19.10 -34.20 -5.41
CA ILE A 237 19.87 -33.69 -6.54
C ILE A 237 21.08 -32.94 -5.96
N VAL A 238 22.27 -33.24 -6.48
CA VAL A 238 23.52 -32.59 -6.08
C VAL A 238 24.14 -31.92 -7.30
N TYR A 239 24.22 -30.60 -7.27
CA TYR A 239 24.86 -29.78 -8.30
C TYR A 239 26.33 -29.53 -7.93
N SER A 240 27.26 -29.84 -8.84
CA SER A 240 28.71 -29.62 -8.68
C SER A 240 29.23 -28.78 -9.84
N GLY A 241 28.94 -27.48 -9.83
CA GLY A 241 29.40 -26.52 -10.84
C GLY A 241 29.91 -25.23 -10.22
N ASP A 242 29.96 -24.17 -11.02
CA ASP A 242 30.42 -22.86 -10.56
C ASP A 242 29.47 -22.27 -9.51
N GLU A 243 30.03 -21.79 -8.40
CA GLU A 243 29.27 -21.20 -7.29
C GLU A 243 28.50 -19.95 -7.75
N ASP A 244 29.05 -19.21 -8.71
CA ASP A 244 28.43 -18.00 -9.28
C ASP A 244 27.08 -18.29 -9.98
N SER A 245 26.78 -19.56 -10.30
CA SER A 245 25.50 -19.97 -10.89
C SER A 245 24.39 -20.21 -9.85
N LEU A 246 24.72 -20.35 -8.56
CA LEU A 246 23.75 -20.64 -7.50
C LEU A 246 22.57 -19.67 -7.43
N PRO A 247 22.77 -18.34 -7.58
CA PRO A 247 21.66 -17.41 -7.51
C PRO A 247 20.62 -17.61 -8.60
N GLU A 248 21.08 -17.91 -9.82
CA GLU A 248 20.21 -18.15 -10.96
C GLU A 248 19.46 -19.48 -10.81
N ILE A 249 20.12 -20.52 -10.32
CA ILE A 249 19.49 -21.81 -10.01
C ILE A 249 18.40 -21.61 -8.95
N PHE A 250 18.70 -20.87 -7.89
CA PHE A 250 17.76 -20.57 -6.80
C PHE A 250 16.52 -19.81 -7.28
N ASP A 251 16.71 -18.77 -8.09
CA ASP A 251 15.61 -18.00 -8.68
C ASP A 251 14.72 -18.86 -9.60
N ARG A 252 15.34 -19.63 -10.51
CA ARG A 252 14.61 -20.48 -11.47
C ARG A 252 13.77 -21.55 -10.78
N ILE A 253 14.28 -22.20 -9.74
CA ILE A 253 13.57 -23.29 -9.04
C ILE A 253 12.39 -22.75 -8.23
N ASN A 254 12.54 -21.58 -7.60
CA ASN A 254 11.49 -21.00 -6.77
C ASN A 254 10.42 -20.24 -7.57
N SER A 255 10.54 -20.16 -8.90
CA SER A 255 9.60 -19.45 -9.78
C SER A 255 8.18 -20.04 -9.84
N LYS A 256 8.02 -21.36 -9.60
CA LYS A 256 6.72 -22.06 -9.68
C LYS A 256 6.10 -22.41 -8.32
N GLY A 257 6.86 -22.31 -7.23
CA GLY A 257 6.44 -22.66 -5.86
C GLY A 257 5.84 -21.48 -5.09
N THR A 258 6.12 -21.38 -3.78
CA THR A 258 5.89 -20.10 -3.06
C THR A 258 6.94 -19.10 -3.56
N PRO A 259 6.56 -18.11 -4.37
CA PRO A 259 7.52 -17.29 -5.09
C PRO A 259 8.42 -16.54 -4.11
N LEU A 260 9.67 -16.31 -4.52
CA LEU A 260 10.56 -15.41 -3.83
C LEU A 260 10.09 -13.97 -4.06
N SER A 261 10.23 -13.12 -3.04
CA SER A 261 10.11 -11.69 -3.29
C SER A 261 11.28 -11.21 -4.15
N THR A 262 11.10 -10.10 -4.88
CA THR A 262 12.16 -9.49 -5.68
C THR A 262 13.44 -9.24 -4.87
N TYR A 263 13.32 -8.90 -3.58
CA TYR A 263 14.46 -8.66 -2.71
C TYR A 263 15.09 -9.96 -2.19
N GLU A 264 14.34 -11.05 -2.06
CA GLU A 264 14.92 -12.38 -1.78
C GLU A 264 15.74 -12.87 -2.98
N VAL A 265 15.33 -12.55 -4.22
CA VAL A 265 16.13 -12.81 -5.43
C VAL A 265 17.42 -11.97 -5.44
N TYR A 266 17.38 -10.72 -4.96
CA TYR A 266 18.59 -9.91 -4.80
C TYR A 266 19.54 -10.43 -3.73
N ALA A 267 19.02 -11.04 -2.66
CA ALA A 267 19.84 -11.69 -1.64
C ALA A 267 20.76 -12.75 -2.26
N ALA A 268 20.22 -13.53 -3.22
CA ALA A 268 20.99 -14.53 -3.92
C ALA A 268 21.90 -13.90 -4.99
N SER A 269 21.38 -13.00 -5.82
CA SER A 269 22.07 -12.53 -7.04
C SER A 269 23.11 -11.43 -6.84
N TRP A 270 23.14 -10.77 -5.68
CA TRP A 270 24.13 -9.73 -5.41
C TRP A 270 25.47 -10.34 -4.93
N PRO A 271 26.63 -9.74 -5.26
CA PRO A 271 27.93 -10.30 -4.90
C PRO A 271 28.13 -10.42 -3.38
N VAL A 272 28.23 -11.66 -2.87
CA VAL A 272 28.39 -11.96 -1.44
C VAL A 272 29.82 -11.75 -0.92
N ASN A 273 30.82 -11.90 -1.81
CA ASN A 273 32.24 -11.77 -1.50
C ASN A 273 32.74 -10.31 -1.49
N LYS A 274 31.98 -9.38 -2.07
CA LYS A 274 32.33 -7.93 -2.08
C LYS A 274 31.79 -7.27 -0.82
N ARG A 275 32.63 -7.27 0.22
CA ARG A 275 32.30 -6.72 1.54
C ARG A 275 33.01 -5.38 1.81
N PHE A 276 32.38 -4.53 2.60
CA PHE A 276 32.90 -3.26 3.08
C PHE A 276 32.56 -3.05 4.55
N ARG A 277 33.31 -2.18 5.23
CA ARG A 277 33.12 -1.94 6.66
C ARG A 277 31.96 -0.97 6.92
N VAL A 278 31.03 -1.38 7.79
CA VAL A 278 29.91 -0.55 8.25
C VAL A 278 30.13 -0.15 9.71
N GLU A 279 30.20 1.14 9.99
CA GLU A 279 30.51 1.66 11.33
C GLU A 279 29.32 1.61 12.29
N ASN A 280 28.10 1.72 11.76
CA ASN A 280 26.88 1.77 12.55
C ASN A 280 26.48 0.38 13.08
N ASN A 281 26.71 0.17 14.37
CA ASN A 281 26.34 -1.07 15.07
C ASN A 281 24.85 -1.41 14.96
N GLY A 282 23.97 -0.40 14.92
CA GLY A 282 22.54 -0.62 14.78
C GLY A 282 22.15 -1.29 13.46
N ILE A 283 22.93 -1.08 12.38
CA ILE A 283 22.74 -1.81 11.11
C ILE A 283 23.31 -3.22 11.21
N VAL A 284 24.54 -3.35 11.73
CA VAL A 284 25.21 -4.65 11.89
C VAL A 284 24.39 -5.60 12.77
N ASP A 285 23.87 -5.11 13.91
CA ASP A 285 23.05 -5.89 14.83
C ASP A 285 21.77 -6.43 14.16
N LYS A 286 21.19 -5.71 13.19
CA LYS A 286 20.02 -6.20 12.43
C LYS A 286 20.38 -7.33 11.48
N VAL A 287 21.55 -7.26 10.85
CA VAL A 287 22.07 -8.35 10.02
C VAL A 287 22.40 -9.57 10.86
N LEU A 288 23.04 -9.38 12.03
CA LEU A 288 23.32 -10.45 12.98
C LEU A 288 22.03 -11.17 13.39
N ARG A 289 20.98 -10.43 13.79
CA ARG A 289 19.68 -11.04 14.16
C ARG A 289 19.05 -11.84 13.03
N LYS A 290 19.13 -11.35 11.79
CA LYS A 290 18.67 -12.11 10.62
C LYS A 290 19.36 -13.46 10.56
N TYR A 291 20.69 -13.48 10.62
CA TYR A 291 21.43 -14.74 10.53
C TYR A 291 21.28 -15.59 11.78
N ASP A 292 21.22 -15.02 12.97
CA ASP A 292 20.94 -15.75 14.22
C ASP A 292 19.59 -16.46 14.16
N SER A 293 18.57 -15.85 13.56
CA SER A 293 17.25 -16.50 13.41
C SER A 293 17.23 -17.64 12.40
N LEU A 294 18.18 -17.64 11.44
CA LEU A 294 18.39 -18.74 10.49
C LEU A 294 19.29 -19.82 11.08
N ALA A 295 20.32 -19.38 11.79
CA ALA A 295 21.32 -20.16 12.51
C ALA A 295 20.86 -20.50 13.95
N ASP A 296 19.54 -20.63 14.16
CA ASP A 296 18.95 -21.16 15.39
C ASP A 296 19.58 -22.54 15.72
N ASP A 297 19.22 -23.20 16.82
CA ASP A 297 19.77 -24.50 17.30
C ASP A 297 19.71 -25.67 16.28
N GLU A 298 19.28 -25.39 15.05
CA GLU A 298 18.83 -26.30 14.03
C GLU A 298 19.59 -26.24 12.69
N PHE A 299 20.31 -25.17 12.33
CA PHE A 299 21.03 -25.06 11.05
C PHE A 299 22.34 -24.27 11.16
N ILE A 300 23.36 -24.69 10.41
CA ILE A 300 24.60 -23.94 10.19
C ILE A 300 24.45 -23.08 8.93
N VAL A 301 24.74 -21.79 9.03
CA VAL A 301 24.72 -20.86 7.89
C VAL A 301 26.12 -20.75 7.30
N ALA A 302 26.27 -21.08 6.01
CA ALA A 302 27.54 -21.06 5.31
C ALA A 302 28.14 -19.66 5.28
N GLY A 303 29.40 -19.52 5.69
CA GLY A 303 30.11 -18.23 5.68
C GLY A 303 29.63 -17.21 6.71
N TYR A 304 28.81 -17.63 7.69
CA TYR A 304 28.40 -16.78 8.81
C TYR A 304 29.16 -17.18 10.08
N ASP A 305 30.00 -16.27 10.57
CA ASP A 305 30.55 -16.28 11.91
C ASP A 305 30.06 -15.03 12.64
N ARG A 306 29.32 -15.23 13.72
CA ARG A 306 28.69 -14.16 14.50
C ARG A 306 29.73 -13.24 15.12
N ASP A 307 30.78 -13.80 15.71
CA ASP A 307 31.79 -13.04 16.43
C ASP A 307 32.69 -12.29 15.44
N ASP A 308 33.07 -12.93 14.34
CA ASP A 308 33.81 -12.30 13.24
C ASP A 308 33.02 -11.12 12.66
N MET A 309 31.75 -11.32 12.29
CA MET A 309 30.90 -10.26 11.71
C MET A 309 30.71 -9.11 12.69
N ARG A 310 30.58 -9.39 13.99
CA ARG A 310 30.44 -8.37 15.03
C ARG A 310 31.71 -7.53 15.23
N VAL A 311 32.89 -8.15 15.16
CA VAL A 311 34.19 -7.49 15.34
C VAL A 311 34.58 -6.72 14.08
N ASN A 312 34.57 -7.39 12.93
CA ASN A 312 35.06 -6.84 11.66
C ASN A 312 34.04 -5.89 11.00
N ARG A 313 32.74 -6.13 11.22
CA ARG A 313 31.63 -5.33 10.66
C ARG A 313 31.65 -5.24 9.14
N MET A 314 32.08 -6.32 8.50
CA MET A 314 32.23 -6.41 7.05
C MET A 314 30.95 -6.94 6.44
N LEU A 315 30.16 -6.05 5.83
CA LEU A 315 28.88 -6.38 5.20
C LEU A 315 28.98 -6.28 3.67
N ASN A 316 28.22 -7.12 2.96
CA ASN A 316 27.98 -6.91 1.53
C ASN A 316 26.84 -5.91 1.29
N ALA A 317 26.64 -5.50 0.03
CA ALA A 317 25.65 -4.48 -0.32
C ALA A 317 24.20 -4.87 0.05
N PHE A 318 23.87 -6.16 -0.01
CA PHE A 318 22.54 -6.65 0.35
C PHE A 318 22.34 -6.60 1.87
N GLU A 319 23.30 -7.12 2.63
CA GLU A 319 23.33 -7.10 4.10
C GLU A 319 23.23 -5.66 4.62
N TYR A 320 24.00 -4.72 4.06
CA TYR A 320 23.89 -3.31 4.41
C TYR A 320 22.49 -2.74 4.14
N SER A 321 21.93 -2.98 2.95
CA SER A 321 20.60 -2.46 2.58
C SER A 321 19.50 -3.04 3.47
N PHE A 322 19.59 -4.34 3.78
CA PHE A 322 18.71 -5.03 4.71
C PHE A 322 18.79 -4.45 6.12
N GLY A 323 20.01 -4.33 6.67
CA GLY A 323 20.24 -3.80 8.00
C GLY A 323 19.81 -2.34 8.12
N LEU A 324 20.06 -1.53 7.08
CA LEU A 324 19.62 -0.14 6.98
C LEU A 324 18.09 -0.04 7.04
N SER A 325 17.35 -0.86 6.28
CA SER A 325 15.88 -0.87 6.32
C SER A 325 15.36 -1.04 7.74
N ARG A 326 15.87 -2.06 8.45
CA ARG A 326 15.45 -2.41 9.80
C ARG A 326 15.86 -1.35 10.82
N TYR A 327 17.09 -0.84 10.70
CA TYR A 327 17.60 0.20 11.57
C TYR A 327 16.78 1.50 11.45
N LEU A 328 16.46 1.94 10.22
CA LEU A 328 15.66 3.14 9.99
C LEU A 328 14.22 2.97 10.49
N ASN A 329 13.60 1.81 10.24
CA ASN A 329 12.27 1.47 10.74
C ASN A 329 12.19 1.60 12.27
N ASP A 330 13.21 1.14 12.99
CA ASP A 330 13.20 1.16 14.46
C ASP A 330 13.63 2.50 15.05
N LYS A 331 14.59 3.18 14.41
CA LYS A 331 15.12 4.45 14.90
C LYS A 331 14.13 5.60 14.75
N PHE A 332 13.38 5.62 13.65
CA PHE A 332 12.48 6.72 13.32
C PHE A 332 11.04 6.25 13.37
N GLU A 333 10.30 6.68 14.39
CA GLU A 333 8.89 6.31 14.58
C GLU A 333 8.00 6.62 13.37
N PHE A 334 8.30 7.72 12.65
CA PHE A 334 7.57 8.08 11.43
C PHE A 334 7.95 7.24 10.20
N LEU A 335 8.96 6.37 10.31
CA LEU A 335 9.32 5.36 9.32
C LEU A 335 8.96 3.94 9.78
N HIS A 336 8.26 3.78 10.92
CA HIS A 336 7.95 2.48 11.49
C HIS A 336 6.71 1.84 10.81
N PHE A 337 6.85 1.47 9.53
CA PHE A 337 5.76 0.88 8.73
C PHE A 337 5.60 -0.63 8.95
N ASP A 338 6.56 -1.27 9.60
CA ASP A 338 6.59 -2.70 9.85
C ASP A 338 6.80 -2.98 11.34
N ASN A 339 5.76 -3.52 11.98
CA ASN A 339 5.69 -3.66 13.44
C ASN A 339 5.88 -5.10 13.93
N ASN A 340 5.80 -6.10 13.03
CA ASN A 340 5.60 -7.50 13.42
C ASN A 340 6.32 -8.51 12.50
N SER A 341 7.27 -8.07 11.67
CA SER A 341 8.02 -8.99 10.81
C SER A 341 9.11 -9.74 11.58
N ALA A 342 9.25 -11.04 11.30
CA ALA A 342 10.29 -11.88 11.87
C ALA A 342 11.68 -11.34 11.50
N ASP A 343 12.71 -11.50 12.34
CA ASP A 343 14.01 -10.84 12.17
C ASP A 343 14.69 -11.08 10.80
N ASP A 344 14.39 -12.17 10.10
CA ASP A 344 14.93 -12.50 8.77
C ASP A 344 14.12 -11.93 7.57
N GLU A 345 12.91 -11.43 7.82
CA GLU A 345 12.00 -10.94 6.79
C GLU A 345 12.52 -9.62 6.18
N ILE A 346 12.39 -9.47 4.86
CA ILE A 346 12.99 -8.32 4.17
C ILE A 346 12.03 -7.14 4.20
N ASN A 347 12.41 -6.08 4.92
CA ASN A 347 11.84 -4.75 4.73
C ASN A 347 12.57 -4.06 3.54
N PRO A 348 11.87 -3.65 2.48
CA PRO A 348 12.52 -3.11 1.29
C PRO A 348 12.89 -1.62 1.37
N MET A 349 12.54 -0.92 2.45
CA MET A 349 12.71 0.53 2.56
C MET A 349 14.14 1.03 2.30
N GLY A 350 15.15 0.39 2.89
CA GLY A 350 16.55 0.76 2.73
C GLY A 350 17.01 0.64 1.27
N PHE A 351 16.64 -0.45 0.59
CA PHE A 351 16.93 -0.65 -0.83
C PHE A 351 16.33 0.46 -1.68
N GLU A 352 15.04 0.71 -1.49
CA GLU A 352 14.28 1.68 -2.28
C GLU A 352 14.73 3.12 -1.99
N LEU A 353 15.04 3.44 -0.72
CA LEU A 353 15.45 4.77 -0.31
C LEU A 353 16.87 5.10 -0.78
N VAL A 354 17.81 4.15 -0.68
CA VAL A 354 19.16 4.29 -1.24
C VAL A 354 19.06 4.51 -2.74
N ASN A 355 18.29 3.68 -3.45
CA ASN A 355 18.06 3.86 -4.88
C ASN A 355 17.41 5.21 -5.21
N ALA A 356 16.41 5.65 -4.43
CA ALA A 356 15.76 6.93 -4.65
C ALA A 356 16.72 8.12 -4.45
N CYS A 357 17.68 8.01 -3.53
CA CYS A 357 18.69 9.05 -3.28
C CYS A 357 19.74 9.13 -4.38
N ILE A 358 20.24 7.99 -4.86
CA ILE A 358 21.40 7.97 -5.78
C ILE A 358 21.02 7.78 -7.26
N ASN A 359 19.88 7.17 -7.54
CA ASN A 359 19.41 6.86 -8.89
C ASN A 359 18.13 7.61 -9.27
N ASN A 360 17.83 7.57 -10.57
CA ASN A 360 16.74 8.31 -11.19
C ASN A 360 15.58 7.44 -11.69
N SER A 361 15.67 6.12 -11.53
CA SER A 361 14.61 5.18 -11.88
C SER A 361 14.60 3.98 -10.94
N ASN A 362 13.46 3.30 -10.88
CA ASN A 362 13.29 2.11 -10.03
C ASN A 362 14.03 0.88 -10.58
N ASP A 363 14.20 0.78 -11.90
CA ASP A 363 14.80 -0.41 -12.55
C ASP A 363 16.26 -0.62 -12.15
N LYS A 364 16.91 0.43 -11.62
CA LYS A 364 18.27 0.39 -11.10
C LYS A 364 18.42 -0.41 -9.81
N ILE A 365 17.33 -0.72 -9.09
CA ILE A 365 17.41 -1.51 -7.86
C ILE A 365 18.10 -2.86 -8.12
N LYS A 366 17.81 -3.54 -9.25
CA LYS A 366 18.45 -4.82 -9.59
C LYS A 366 19.98 -4.75 -9.59
N SER A 367 20.55 -3.61 -9.95
CA SER A 367 21.99 -3.37 -10.04
C SER A 367 22.55 -2.45 -8.95
N LEU A 368 21.75 -2.11 -7.92
CA LEU A 368 22.08 -1.10 -6.91
C LEU A 368 23.37 -1.41 -6.15
N TYR A 369 23.71 -2.69 -5.98
CA TYR A 369 24.98 -3.09 -5.36
C TYR A 369 26.20 -2.44 -6.01
N ARG A 370 26.17 -2.19 -7.34
CA ARG A 370 27.29 -1.54 -8.05
C ARG A 370 27.49 -0.11 -7.58
N ASP A 371 26.39 0.61 -7.35
CA ASP A 371 26.43 1.98 -6.89
C ASP A 371 26.87 2.02 -5.41
N ILE A 372 26.34 1.12 -4.57
CA ILE A 372 26.72 0.99 -3.15
C ILE A 372 28.22 0.71 -3.00
N LEU A 373 28.79 -0.19 -3.80
CA LEU A 373 30.22 -0.54 -3.74
C LEU A 373 31.15 0.61 -4.13
N ASN A 374 30.66 1.61 -4.86
CA ASN A 374 31.43 2.79 -5.28
C ASN A 374 31.22 4.00 -4.34
N LEU A 375 30.42 3.87 -3.29
CA LEU A 375 30.14 4.93 -2.33
C LEU A 375 30.94 4.76 -1.04
N ASP A 376 31.34 5.88 -0.44
CA ASP A 376 31.65 5.89 1.00
C ASP A 376 30.34 5.70 1.77
N ILE A 377 30.08 4.45 2.15
CA ILE A 377 28.80 4.07 2.72
C ILE A 377 28.56 4.69 4.10
N ASN A 378 29.60 4.90 4.89
CA ASN A 378 29.50 5.45 6.23
C ASN A 378 29.19 6.95 6.16
N LEU A 379 29.84 7.66 5.22
CA LEU A 379 29.51 9.06 4.95
C LEU A 379 28.09 9.19 4.36
N PHE A 380 27.72 8.34 3.40
CA PHE A 380 26.38 8.32 2.82
C PHE A 380 25.31 8.09 3.88
N GLU A 381 25.47 7.09 4.75
CA GLU A 381 24.54 6.78 5.83
C GLU A 381 24.34 7.99 6.76
N LYS A 382 25.44 8.63 7.17
CA LYS A 382 25.39 9.85 7.98
C LYS A 382 24.60 10.96 7.28
N ARG A 383 24.83 11.18 5.98
CA ARG A 383 24.10 12.18 5.18
C ARG A 383 22.62 11.84 5.06
N LEU A 384 22.29 10.57 4.87
CA LEU A 384 20.92 10.10 4.80
C LEU A 384 20.19 10.35 6.12
N ILE A 385 20.79 9.99 7.26
CA ILE A 385 20.24 10.22 8.60
C ILE A 385 19.99 11.71 8.85
N GLU A 386 20.94 12.59 8.50
CA GLU A 386 20.77 14.04 8.64
C GLU A 386 19.57 14.57 7.85
N VAL A 387 19.32 14.03 6.65
CA VAL A 387 18.17 14.40 5.83
C VAL A 387 16.87 13.85 6.39
N ILE A 388 16.86 12.59 6.86
CA ILE A 388 15.71 11.99 7.53
C ILE A 388 15.31 12.82 8.76
N GLU A 389 16.26 13.24 9.58
CA GLU A 389 16.02 14.10 10.73
C GLU A 389 15.46 15.48 10.34
N PHE A 390 15.96 16.06 9.25
CA PHE A 390 15.44 17.33 8.72
C PHE A 390 13.98 17.20 8.26
N VAL A 391 13.66 16.18 7.46
CA VAL A 391 12.28 15.93 7.00
C VAL A 391 11.37 15.60 8.18
N GLY A 392 11.85 14.79 9.13
CA GLY A 392 11.15 14.47 10.37
C GLY A 392 10.75 15.73 11.16
N LYS A 393 11.65 16.71 11.28
CA LYS A 393 11.37 18.00 11.93
C LYS A 393 10.30 18.82 11.22
N ILE A 394 10.26 18.78 9.88
CA ILE A 394 9.24 19.48 9.09
C ILE A 394 7.85 18.89 9.38
N ILE A 395 7.71 17.57 9.28
CA ILE A 395 6.40 16.91 9.45
C ILE A 395 5.96 16.82 10.91
N ALA A 396 6.89 16.92 11.87
CA ALA A 396 6.63 16.84 13.30
C ALA A 396 5.55 17.83 13.77
N LYS A 397 5.44 18.99 13.12
CA LYS A 397 4.38 19.99 13.39
C LYS A 397 2.97 19.40 13.32
N VAL A 398 2.76 18.45 12.40
CA VAL A 398 1.45 17.81 12.19
C VAL A 398 1.43 16.41 12.81
N THR A 399 2.51 15.64 12.75
CA THR A 399 2.54 14.24 13.22
C THR A 399 2.71 14.10 14.73
N LEU A 400 3.32 15.08 15.40
CA LEU A 400 3.48 15.08 16.87
C LEU A 400 2.36 15.83 17.58
N PHE A 401 1.44 16.46 16.84
CA PHE A 401 0.31 17.16 17.44
C PHE A 401 -0.53 16.20 18.29
N LYS A 402 -0.73 16.57 19.55
CA LYS A 402 -1.48 15.80 20.52
C LYS A 402 -2.97 16.07 20.36
N GLY A 403 -3.58 15.38 19.40
CA GLY A 403 -5.03 15.29 19.23
C GLY A 403 -5.60 14.08 19.97
N ASN A 404 -6.33 13.23 19.23
CA ASN A 404 -6.93 12.00 19.75
C ASN A 404 -5.95 10.80 19.70
N ASN A 405 -4.88 10.88 20.49
CA ASN A 405 -3.84 9.86 20.55
C ASN A 405 -4.11 8.90 21.72
N ARG A 406 -4.91 7.85 21.49
CA ARG A 406 -5.29 6.85 22.53
C ARG A 406 -4.37 5.61 22.57
N THR A 407 -3.65 5.32 21.49
CA THR A 407 -2.73 4.17 21.31
C THR A 407 -1.51 4.58 20.47
N ASN A 408 -0.56 3.66 20.21
CA ASN A 408 0.65 3.85 19.38
C ASN A 408 0.44 4.90 18.28
N LYS A 409 1.41 5.81 18.17
CA LYS A 409 1.34 7.00 17.32
C LYS A 409 0.95 6.62 15.89
N LEU A 410 -0.16 7.17 15.43
CA LEU A 410 -0.71 6.87 14.12
C LEU A 410 0.18 7.48 13.03
N ILE A 411 0.72 6.66 12.13
CA ILE A 411 1.41 7.16 10.93
C ILE A 411 0.37 7.66 9.93
N LEU A 412 0.34 8.99 9.73
CA LEU A 412 -0.64 9.68 8.90
C LEU A 412 -0.35 9.60 7.39
N HIS A 413 0.92 9.41 7.03
CA HIS A 413 1.38 9.36 5.64
C HIS A 413 1.60 7.92 5.15
N SER A 414 1.82 7.77 3.85
CA SER A 414 2.27 6.51 3.27
C SER A 414 3.79 6.41 3.22
N LYS A 415 4.31 5.19 3.10
CA LYS A 415 5.74 4.90 2.97
C LYS A 415 6.40 5.68 1.82
N TYR A 416 5.79 5.66 0.63
CA TYR A 416 6.40 6.28 -0.55
C TYR A 416 6.33 7.81 -0.52
N GLN A 417 5.34 8.39 0.16
CA GLN A 417 5.26 9.84 0.38
C GLN A 417 6.45 10.34 1.21
N ILE A 418 6.73 9.68 2.35
CA ILE A 418 7.82 10.15 3.20
C ILE A 418 9.20 9.88 2.57
N MET A 419 9.34 8.75 1.87
CA MET A 419 10.57 8.44 1.15
C MET A 419 10.86 9.43 0.04
N SER A 420 9.86 9.90 -0.70
CA SER A 420 10.08 10.92 -1.73
C SER A 420 10.51 12.26 -1.15
N MET A 421 9.97 12.67 -0.02
CA MET A 421 10.43 13.86 0.70
C MET A 421 11.90 13.72 1.15
N ILE A 422 12.28 12.55 1.66
CA ILE A 422 13.68 12.26 2.07
C ILE A 422 14.61 12.28 0.86
N SER A 423 14.31 11.52 -0.19
CA SER A 423 15.20 11.36 -1.33
C SER A 423 15.37 12.65 -2.14
N THR A 424 14.30 13.43 -2.29
CA THR A 424 14.38 14.73 -2.97
C THR A 424 15.21 15.71 -2.16
N THR A 425 15.01 15.79 -0.85
CA THR A 425 15.84 16.63 0.03
C THR A 425 17.31 16.22 -0.01
N PHE A 426 17.60 14.91 -0.05
CA PHE A 426 18.97 14.42 -0.19
C PHE A 426 19.62 14.93 -1.47
N LYS A 427 18.90 14.83 -2.60
CA LYS A 427 19.36 15.32 -3.91
C LYS A 427 19.51 16.84 -3.97
N GLU A 428 18.73 17.60 -3.20
CA GLU A 428 18.92 19.06 -3.08
C GLU A 428 20.14 19.42 -2.23
N LYS A 429 20.36 18.68 -1.15
CA LYS A 429 21.40 19.01 -0.18
C LYS A 429 22.79 18.57 -0.63
N TYR A 430 22.90 17.42 -1.28
CA TYR A 430 24.19 16.77 -1.55
C TYR A 430 24.39 16.43 -3.02
N GLU A 431 25.66 16.48 -3.47
CA GLU A 431 26.09 15.93 -4.76
C GLU A 431 26.74 14.57 -4.53
N LEU A 432 26.39 13.57 -5.34
CA LEU A 432 26.95 12.22 -5.19
C LEU A 432 28.47 12.17 -5.41
N SER A 433 29.01 13.10 -6.20
CA SER A 433 30.46 13.26 -6.41
C SER A 433 31.20 13.77 -5.18
N ASP A 434 30.51 14.45 -4.26
CA ASP A 434 31.10 14.99 -3.03
C ASP A 434 30.05 15.10 -1.91
N LEU A 435 29.97 14.06 -1.07
CA LEU A 435 29.09 14.01 0.10
C LEU A 435 29.68 14.71 1.33
N THR A 436 30.89 15.30 1.24
CA THR A 436 31.55 15.93 2.40
C THR A 436 30.94 17.27 2.76
N LYS A 437 30.31 17.95 1.79
CA LYS A 437 29.72 19.29 1.94
C LYS A 437 28.34 19.37 1.29
N ALA A 438 27.53 20.32 1.75
CA ALA A 438 26.26 20.62 1.10
C ALA A 438 26.48 21.45 -0.19
N LYS A 439 25.52 21.39 -1.11
CA LYS A 439 25.49 22.24 -2.31
C LYS A 439 25.46 23.72 -1.93
N ASN A 440 26.04 24.57 -2.78
CA ASN A 440 25.98 26.03 -2.63
C ASN A 440 24.53 26.57 -2.61
N THR A 441 23.61 25.91 -3.31
CA THR A 441 22.18 26.25 -3.35
C THR A 441 21.40 25.80 -2.11
N TRP A 442 22.00 24.99 -1.22
CA TRP A 442 21.29 24.36 -0.11
C TRP A 442 20.58 25.35 0.80
N ASN A 443 21.17 26.52 1.08
CA ASN A 443 20.52 27.51 1.95
C ASN A 443 19.18 28.00 1.38
N ILE A 444 19.08 28.16 0.06
CA ILE A 444 17.86 28.56 -0.63
C ILE A 444 16.87 27.39 -0.65
N SER A 445 17.33 26.21 -1.10
CA SER A 445 16.48 25.00 -1.14
C SER A 445 15.93 24.66 0.25
N LYS A 446 16.73 24.80 1.31
CA LYS A 446 16.32 24.56 2.70
C LYS A 446 15.14 25.45 3.09
N GLN A 447 15.20 26.75 2.82
CA GLN A 447 14.11 27.68 3.14
C GLN A 447 12.83 27.34 2.38
N LEU A 448 12.94 27.01 1.10
CA LEU A 448 11.80 26.58 0.28
C LEU A 448 11.19 25.27 0.79
N LEU A 449 12.01 24.28 1.14
CA LEU A 449 11.55 23.00 1.70
C LEU A 449 10.85 23.22 3.06
N GLU A 450 11.42 24.01 3.97
CA GLU A 450 10.81 24.31 5.27
C GLU A 450 9.42 24.97 5.14
N LYS A 451 9.21 25.79 4.10
CA LYS A 451 7.92 26.44 3.79
C LYS A 451 6.94 25.49 3.08
N ASN A 452 7.38 24.87 1.99
CA ASN A 452 6.48 24.23 1.01
C ASN A 452 6.28 22.73 1.28
N MET A 453 7.26 22.03 1.87
CA MET A 453 7.20 20.58 2.05
C MET A 453 6.06 20.16 2.98
N ILE A 454 5.80 20.91 4.06
CA ILE A 454 4.69 20.62 4.98
C ILE A 454 3.33 20.78 4.29
N GLN A 455 3.20 21.76 3.39
CA GLN A 455 1.99 21.97 2.61
C GLN A 455 1.74 20.79 1.66
N HIS A 456 2.76 20.35 0.92
CA HIS A 456 2.68 19.14 0.08
C HIS A 456 2.38 17.89 0.89
N TYR A 457 3.00 17.73 2.07
CA TYR A 457 2.74 16.61 2.96
C TYR A 457 1.25 16.50 3.32
N VAL A 458 0.64 17.63 3.72
CA VAL A 458 -0.78 17.69 4.09
C VAL A 458 -1.68 17.50 2.87
N ASN A 459 -1.39 18.20 1.77
CA ASN A 459 -2.18 18.17 0.54
C ASN A 459 -2.23 16.77 -0.07
N ASP A 460 -1.09 16.08 -0.12
CA ASP A 460 -0.98 14.74 -0.68
C ASP A 460 -1.79 13.70 0.12
N ILE A 461 -1.88 13.86 1.44
CA ILE A 461 -2.71 13.00 2.30
C ILE A 461 -4.20 13.25 2.00
N ILE A 462 -4.64 14.51 1.97
CA ILE A 462 -6.04 14.86 1.70
C ILE A 462 -6.48 14.40 0.31
N ARG A 463 -5.59 14.51 -0.69
CA ARG A 463 -5.83 14.06 -2.07
C ARG A 463 -5.63 12.56 -2.26
N SER A 464 -5.21 11.82 -1.22
CA SER A 464 -4.88 10.39 -1.35
C SER A 464 -3.85 10.12 -2.46
N GLU A 465 -2.95 11.07 -2.70
CA GLU A 465 -2.04 11.10 -3.86
C GLU A 465 -1.13 9.86 -3.91
N TRP A 466 -0.81 9.26 -2.76
CA TRP A 466 0.10 8.13 -2.65
C TRP A 466 -0.59 6.79 -2.36
N ASN A 467 -1.90 6.67 -2.58
CA ASN A 467 -2.62 5.40 -2.42
C ASN A 467 -2.29 4.40 -3.54
N ASP A 468 -2.17 4.88 -4.79
CA ASP A 468 -1.97 4.04 -5.98
C ASP A 468 -0.54 4.14 -6.56
N GLY A 469 0.42 4.67 -5.79
CA GLY A 469 1.78 4.97 -6.25
C GLY A 469 2.83 4.01 -5.71
N GLY A 470 3.69 3.48 -6.58
CA GLY A 470 4.90 2.74 -6.19
C GLY A 470 6.16 3.61 -6.17
N THR A 471 7.32 2.97 -6.05
CA THR A 471 8.65 3.60 -6.10
C THR A 471 8.89 4.45 -7.36
N SER A 472 8.27 4.11 -8.49
CA SER A 472 8.34 4.91 -9.73
C SER A 472 7.86 6.36 -9.52
N LYS A 473 6.84 6.56 -8.69
CA LYS A 473 6.30 7.89 -8.38
C LYS A 473 7.28 8.76 -7.58
N ILE A 474 8.11 8.14 -6.72
CA ILE A 474 9.18 8.83 -5.98
C ILE A 474 10.14 9.53 -6.94
N HIS A 475 10.53 8.85 -8.01
CA HIS A 475 11.46 9.41 -9.00
C HIS A 475 10.82 10.52 -9.85
N LYS A 476 9.51 10.41 -10.16
CA LYS A 476 8.76 11.44 -10.90
C LYS A 476 8.71 12.76 -10.14
N VAL A 477 8.40 12.73 -8.84
CA VAL A 477 8.31 13.96 -8.02
C VAL A 477 9.66 14.59 -7.69
N ALA A 478 10.76 13.93 -8.04
CA ALA A 478 12.11 14.46 -7.88
C ALA A 478 12.57 15.31 -9.09
N LYS A 479 11.83 15.33 -10.20
CA LYS A 479 12.23 15.98 -11.45
C LYS A 479 11.07 16.74 -12.12
N PRO A 480 10.95 18.06 -11.92
CA PRO A 480 11.66 18.86 -10.91
C PRO A 480 11.22 18.48 -9.49
N ASN A 481 11.98 18.90 -8.47
CA ASN A 481 11.64 18.61 -7.09
C ASN A 481 10.33 19.32 -6.69
N LYS A 482 9.25 18.54 -6.60
CA LYS A 482 7.89 18.98 -6.25
C LYS A 482 7.86 19.83 -4.98
N TYR A 483 8.70 19.50 -4.00
CA TYR A 483 8.67 20.12 -2.66
C TYR A 483 9.33 21.50 -2.60
N LEU A 484 10.00 21.94 -3.67
CA LEU A 484 10.49 23.32 -3.78
C LEU A 484 9.40 24.29 -4.23
N THR A 485 8.34 23.81 -4.88
CA THR A 485 7.28 24.64 -5.47
C THR A 485 6.16 24.91 -4.45
N PRO A 486 5.68 26.16 -4.28
CA PRO A 486 4.54 26.44 -3.41
C PRO A 486 3.23 25.89 -4.00
N ILE A 487 2.25 25.61 -3.13
CA ILE A 487 0.89 25.25 -3.56
C ILE A 487 0.05 26.52 -3.60
N PRO A 488 -0.49 26.94 -4.75
CA PRO A 488 -1.35 28.13 -4.83
C PRO A 488 -2.62 27.96 -3.98
N ARG A 489 -3.09 29.04 -3.34
CA ARG A 489 -4.31 29.02 -2.51
C ARG A 489 -5.54 28.49 -3.25
N LYS A 490 -5.66 28.75 -4.55
CA LYS A 490 -6.75 28.21 -5.39
C LYS A 490 -6.75 26.68 -5.45
N VAL A 491 -5.58 26.05 -5.44
CA VAL A 491 -5.44 24.59 -5.40
C VAL A 491 -5.87 24.06 -4.03
N TRP A 492 -5.51 24.75 -2.95
CA TRP A 492 -5.99 24.43 -1.61
C TRP A 492 -7.50 24.55 -1.47
N GLU A 493 -8.07 25.65 -1.95
CA GLU A 493 -9.52 25.89 -1.97
C GLU A 493 -10.25 24.77 -2.72
N SER A 494 -9.76 24.39 -3.90
CA SER A 494 -10.32 23.26 -4.66
C SER A 494 -10.18 21.94 -3.91
N THR A 495 -9.05 21.69 -3.26
CA THR A 495 -8.77 20.42 -2.57
C THR A 495 -9.65 20.25 -1.35
N LEU A 496 -9.73 21.27 -0.49
CA LEU A 496 -10.55 21.24 0.72
C LEU A 496 -12.04 21.16 0.38
N ASN A 497 -12.51 21.92 -0.62
CA ASN A 497 -13.92 21.85 -1.05
C ASN A 497 -14.26 20.47 -1.61
N ALA A 498 -13.41 19.88 -2.46
CA ALA A 498 -13.64 18.54 -3.00
C ALA A 498 -13.71 17.48 -1.88
N TYR A 499 -12.81 17.56 -0.88
CA TYR A 499 -12.82 16.64 0.26
C TYR A 499 -14.11 16.80 1.11
N PHE A 500 -14.53 18.03 1.36
CA PHE A 500 -15.77 18.33 2.09
C PHE A 500 -17.02 17.86 1.35
N GLU A 501 -17.10 18.11 0.04
CA GLU A 501 -18.20 17.64 -0.81
C GLU A 501 -18.30 16.12 -0.80
N GLN A 502 -17.16 15.42 -0.95
CA GLN A 502 -17.12 13.94 -0.86
C GLN A 502 -17.58 13.43 0.51
N ASN A 503 -17.20 14.10 1.60
CA ASN A 503 -17.67 13.75 2.94
C ASN A 503 -19.19 13.94 3.07
N ASN A 504 -19.72 14.99 2.45
CA ASN A 504 -21.13 15.35 2.52
C ASN A 504 -22.05 14.51 1.61
N MET A 505 -21.49 13.70 0.70
CA MET A 505 -22.25 12.72 -0.08
C MET A 505 -22.66 11.49 0.74
N ARG A 506 -22.15 11.32 1.97
CA ARG A 506 -22.48 10.18 2.85
C ARG A 506 -23.93 10.28 3.35
N GLN A 507 -24.64 9.16 3.31
CA GLN A 507 -25.98 9.01 3.88
C GLN A 507 -25.91 8.09 5.11
N GLU A 508 -25.61 8.67 6.27
CA GLU A 508 -25.44 7.92 7.52
C GLU A 508 -26.70 8.05 8.37
N SER A 509 -27.20 6.93 8.88
CA SER A 509 -28.44 6.88 9.68
C SER A 509 -28.30 6.04 10.95
N LYS A 510 -27.69 4.85 10.86
CA LYS A 510 -27.40 3.97 12.01
C LYS A 510 -25.91 3.92 12.34
N ASN A 511 -25.10 3.69 11.32
CA ASN A 511 -23.65 3.59 11.42
C ASN A 511 -23.03 4.91 10.95
N VAL A 512 -22.10 5.44 11.74
CA VAL A 512 -21.36 6.68 11.45
C VAL A 512 -19.90 6.30 11.25
N ALA A 513 -19.30 6.74 10.15
CA ALA A 513 -17.91 6.47 9.85
C ALA A 513 -16.99 7.02 10.95
N ASN A 514 -15.89 6.32 11.18
CA ASN A 514 -14.83 6.80 12.06
C ASN A 514 -13.96 7.84 11.31
N PRO A 515 -13.41 8.84 12.02
CA PRO A 515 -12.47 9.79 11.44
C PRO A 515 -11.29 9.08 10.76
N LYS A 516 -10.95 9.52 9.55
CA LYS A 516 -9.83 8.99 8.76
C LYS A 516 -8.54 9.80 8.99
N LYS A 517 -7.44 9.37 8.35
CA LYS A 517 -6.13 10.05 8.47
C LYS A 517 -6.19 11.48 7.92
N GLU A 518 -6.97 11.70 6.87
CA GLU A 518 -7.22 12.99 6.24
C GLU A 518 -7.92 13.94 7.21
N ASP A 519 -8.96 13.45 7.91
CA ASP A 519 -9.66 14.23 8.95
C ASP A 519 -8.68 14.64 10.06
N ILE A 520 -7.86 13.70 10.55
CA ILE A 520 -6.87 13.95 11.59
C ILE A 520 -5.82 14.98 11.14
N VAL A 521 -5.32 14.87 9.92
CA VAL A 521 -4.37 15.84 9.35
C VAL A 521 -4.98 17.24 9.25
N ILE A 522 -6.21 17.36 8.77
CA ILE A 522 -6.92 18.64 8.66
C ILE A 522 -7.11 19.24 10.06
N LEU A 523 -7.59 18.46 11.03
CA LEU A 523 -7.78 18.92 12.40
C LEU A 523 -6.44 19.33 13.04
N ASN A 524 -5.38 18.53 12.92
CA ASN A 524 -4.06 18.86 13.44
C ASN A 524 -3.56 20.20 12.89
N CYS A 525 -3.78 20.49 11.61
CA CYS A 525 -3.43 21.79 11.03
C CYS A 525 -4.29 22.91 11.61
N ILE A 526 -5.62 22.75 11.68
CA ILE A 526 -6.53 23.79 12.22
C ILE A 526 -6.15 24.17 13.65
N TYR A 527 -5.82 23.19 14.50
CA TYR A 527 -5.58 23.43 15.93
C TYR A 527 -4.12 23.73 16.28
N LEU A 528 -3.17 23.54 15.35
CA LEU A 528 -1.76 23.81 15.57
C LEU A 528 -1.48 25.23 16.14
N PRO A 529 -2.04 26.33 15.60
CA PRO A 529 -1.80 27.67 16.14
C PRO A 529 -2.64 28.00 17.39
N LEU A 530 -3.65 27.19 17.70
CA LEU A 530 -4.63 27.45 18.77
C LEU A 530 -4.24 26.79 20.09
N PHE A 531 -3.44 25.73 20.05
CA PHE A 531 -3.01 25.00 21.23
C PHE A 531 -1.63 25.50 21.66
N THR A 532 -1.52 25.87 22.93
CA THR A 532 -0.25 26.27 23.53
C THR A 532 0.65 25.06 23.75
N ALA A 533 1.94 25.31 24.00
CA ALA A 533 2.86 24.25 24.42
C ALA A 533 2.38 23.54 25.71
N LEU A 534 1.73 24.26 26.62
CA LEU A 534 1.14 23.67 27.84
C LEU A 534 -0.03 22.73 27.51
N ASP A 535 -0.88 23.09 26.54
CA ASP A 535 -1.97 22.22 26.09
C ASP A 535 -1.41 20.90 25.51
N GLN A 536 -0.35 21.00 24.71
CA GLN A 536 0.31 19.84 24.11
C GLN A 536 1.04 18.96 25.13
N LEU A 537 1.51 19.54 26.24
CA LEU A 537 2.18 18.85 27.35
C LEU A 537 1.23 18.38 28.47
N SER A 538 -0.05 18.80 28.44
CA SER A 538 -1.05 18.41 29.44
C SER A 538 -1.17 16.88 29.55
N LEU A 539 -1.69 16.36 30.67
CA LEU A 539 -2.08 14.95 30.78
C LEU A 539 -3.48 14.69 30.22
N ASP A 540 -4.25 15.76 29.94
CA ASP A 540 -5.61 15.64 29.42
C ASP A 540 -5.61 15.07 28.01
N LYS A 541 -6.55 14.16 27.74
CA LYS A 541 -6.74 13.55 26.44
C LYS A 541 -7.82 14.29 25.66
N PHE A 542 -7.74 14.22 24.33
CA PHE A 542 -8.74 14.81 23.45
C PHE A 542 -9.50 13.71 22.70
N ASP A 543 -10.80 13.92 22.54
CA ASP A 543 -11.66 13.13 21.67
C ASP A 543 -11.86 13.87 20.35
N ILE A 544 -12.10 13.12 19.26
CA ILE A 544 -12.71 13.69 18.05
C ILE A 544 -14.22 13.63 18.25
N GLU A 545 -14.80 14.76 18.64
CA GLU A 545 -16.22 14.88 19.00
C GLU A 545 -17.05 15.42 17.84
N HIS A 546 -18.32 14.98 17.74
CA HIS A 546 -19.31 15.49 16.80
C HIS A 546 -20.11 16.62 17.47
N ILE A 547 -20.09 17.81 16.87
CA ILE A 547 -20.74 19.00 17.42
C ILE A 547 -22.26 18.82 17.43
N ALA A 548 -22.84 18.49 16.28
CA ALA A 548 -24.16 17.87 16.22
C ALA A 548 -23.97 16.37 16.53
N THR A 549 -24.30 15.98 17.76
CA THR A 549 -23.88 14.68 18.31
C THR A 549 -24.45 13.52 17.50
N LYS A 550 -23.71 12.40 17.48
CA LYS A 550 -24.12 11.20 16.74
C LYS A 550 -25.52 10.74 17.16
N ASP A 551 -25.81 10.70 18.46
CA ASP A 551 -27.07 10.16 18.95
C ASP A 551 -28.26 11.07 18.62
N GLN A 552 -28.11 12.39 18.77
CA GLN A 552 -29.17 13.32 18.37
C GLN A 552 -29.42 13.29 16.88
N MET A 553 -28.37 13.27 16.06
CA MET A 553 -28.51 13.17 14.60
C MET A 553 -29.26 11.89 14.20
N LYS A 554 -28.94 10.74 14.80
CA LYS A 554 -29.65 9.47 14.56
C LYS A 554 -31.13 9.57 14.94
N SER A 555 -31.44 10.19 16.07
CA SER A 555 -32.83 10.43 16.49
C SER A 555 -33.57 11.34 15.52
N LEU A 556 -32.98 12.46 15.11
CA LEU A 556 -33.57 13.42 14.17
C LEU A 556 -33.82 12.79 12.79
N ILE A 557 -32.88 11.99 12.28
CA ILE A 557 -33.05 11.24 11.03
C ILE A 557 -34.20 10.25 11.14
N THR A 558 -34.32 9.56 12.28
CA THR A 558 -35.40 8.59 12.52
C THR A 558 -36.77 9.27 12.60
N ILE A 559 -36.88 10.38 13.33
CA ILE A 559 -38.13 11.15 13.47
C ILE A 559 -38.56 11.73 12.12
N SER A 560 -37.62 12.29 11.37
CA SER A 560 -37.89 12.93 10.08
C SER A 560 -38.04 11.97 8.91
N LYS A 561 -37.78 10.67 9.11
CA LYS A 561 -37.70 9.65 8.04
C LYS A 561 -36.73 10.04 6.91
N SER A 562 -35.62 10.68 7.26
CA SER A 562 -34.54 10.98 6.30
C SER A 562 -33.78 9.71 5.90
N ASP A 563 -33.34 9.65 4.64
CA ASP A 563 -32.51 8.54 4.12
C ASP A 563 -31.09 8.49 4.73
N GLY A 564 -30.71 9.52 5.48
CA GLY A 564 -29.42 9.65 6.14
C GLY A 564 -28.74 10.99 5.85
N LEU A 565 -27.84 11.39 6.73
CA LEU A 565 -27.10 12.66 6.64
C LEU A 565 -25.61 12.41 6.83
N PRO A 566 -24.72 13.31 6.39
CA PRO A 566 -23.28 13.16 6.56
C PRO A 566 -22.86 13.52 8.00
N ILE A 567 -23.17 12.65 8.95
CA ILE A 567 -22.89 12.83 10.38
C ILE A 567 -21.37 12.94 10.61
N SER A 568 -20.57 12.13 9.92
CA SER A 568 -19.11 12.09 9.99
C SER A 568 -18.39 13.15 9.15
N SER A 569 -19.10 14.19 8.70
CA SER A 569 -18.48 15.30 7.95
C SER A 569 -17.37 15.97 8.76
N ILE A 570 -16.27 16.34 8.09
CA ILE A 570 -15.16 17.11 8.70
C ILE A 570 -15.66 18.41 9.38
N ALA A 571 -16.73 18.99 8.83
CA ALA A 571 -17.36 20.19 9.39
C ALA A 571 -18.31 19.91 10.55
N ASN A 572 -18.56 18.65 10.92
CA ASN A 572 -19.26 18.30 12.14
C ASN A 572 -18.31 17.88 13.28
N ILE A 573 -17.03 17.67 13.01
CA ILE A 573 -16.09 17.15 14.02
C ILE A 573 -15.11 18.21 14.55
N CYS A 574 -14.64 18.04 15.79
CA CYS A 574 -13.67 18.90 16.46
C CYS A 574 -12.83 18.10 17.46
N TYR A 575 -11.68 18.62 17.89
CA TYR A 575 -11.05 18.15 19.12
C TYR A 575 -11.78 18.73 20.33
N LEU A 576 -12.01 17.90 21.35
CA LEU A 576 -12.59 18.34 22.62
C LEU A 576 -11.97 17.54 23.78
N PRO A 577 -11.70 18.15 24.96
CA PRO A 577 -11.15 17.41 26.08
C PRO A 577 -12.05 16.23 26.50
N GLU A 578 -11.48 15.06 26.77
CA GLU A 578 -12.21 13.79 26.98
C GLU A 578 -13.19 13.85 28.16
N LYS A 579 -12.73 14.34 29.32
CA LYS A 579 -13.57 14.44 30.53
C LYS A 579 -14.78 15.34 30.28
N VAL A 580 -14.52 16.45 29.62
CA VAL A 580 -15.50 17.42 29.19
C VAL A 580 -16.49 16.74 28.26
N ASN A 581 -16.01 16.14 27.17
CA ASN A 581 -16.82 15.46 26.17
C ASN A 581 -17.72 14.37 26.76
N ARG A 582 -17.20 13.52 27.64
CA ARG A 582 -17.98 12.39 28.19
C ARG A 582 -19.08 12.82 29.16
N SER A 583 -18.92 13.97 29.81
CA SER A 583 -19.90 14.46 30.77
C SER A 583 -21.23 14.91 30.16
N LYS A 584 -21.25 15.35 28.88
CA LYS A 584 -22.47 15.82 28.20
C LYS A 584 -23.35 14.67 27.66
N GLY A 585 -22.81 13.45 27.58
CA GLY A 585 -23.49 12.31 26.96
C GLY A 585 -23.98 12.63 25.53
N PRO A 586 -25.26 12.38 25.21
CA PRO A 586 -25.80 12.60 23.86
C PRO A 586 -26.08 14.08 23.54
N LYS A 587 -25.98 14.99 24.52
CA LYS A 587 -26.32 16.41 24.31
C LYS A 587 -25.19 17.17 23.62
N THR A 588 -25.54 18.30 22.98
CA THR A 588 -24.53 19.28 22.56
C THR A 588 -23.93 19.99 23.79
N PHE A 589 -22.77 20.61 23.62
CA PHE A 589 -22.14 21.41 24.67
C PHE A 589 -22.92 22.69 25.03
N TYR A 590 -23.96 23.08 24.27
CA TYR A 590 -24.85 24.19 24.61
C TYR A 590 -26.07 23.77 25.45
N GLN A 591 -26.49 22.52 25.34
CA GLN A 591 -27.70 21.98 25.97
C GLN A 591 -27.46 21.46 27.40
N ASP A 592 -26.23 21.07 27.74
CA ASP A 592 -25.95 20.48 29.04
C ASP A 592 -25.62 21.54 30.12
N ILE A 593 -26.51 21.67 31.11
CA ILE A 593 -26.40 22.64 32.21
C ILE A 593 -25.28 22.27 33.20
N ASN A 594 -24.98 20.97 33.36
CA ASN A 594 -23.88 20.53 34.22
C ASN A 594 -22.53 20.71 33.54
N TYR A 595 -22.46 20.50 32.23
CA TYR A 595 -21.31 20.76 31.39
C TYR A 595 -20.87 22.23 31.48
N LYS A 596 -21.81 23.18 31.45
CA LYS A 596 -21.54 24.64 31.64
C LYS A 596 -20.89 25.00 32.98
N LYS A 597 -20.90 24.12 33.98
CA LYS A 597 -20.26 24.36 35.29
C LYS A 597 -18.75 24.09 35.27
N TYR A 598 -18.26 23.33 34.29
CA TYR A 598 -16.88 22.84 34.24
C TYR A 598 -16.10 23.31 33.02
N ILE A 599 -16.71 24.15 32.16
CA ILE A 599 -16.11 24.63 30.93
C ILE A 599 -16.40 26.11 30.69
N ASP A 600 -15.43 26.83 30.14
CA ASP A 600 -15.68 28.15 29.57
C ASP A 600 -16.22 27.98 28.14
N LEU A 601 -17.49 28.32 27.93
CA LEU A 601 -18.11 28.27 26.60
C LEU A 601 -17.37 29.17 25.61
N ASN A 602 -16.84 30.33 26.04
CA ASN A 602 -16.07 31.19 25.16
C ASN A 602 -14.78 30.51 24.70
N GLU A 603 -14.16 29.70 25.56
CA GLU A 603 -13.00 28.89 25.18
C GLU A 603 -13.42 27.81 24.17
N VAL A 604 -14.52 27.10 24.41
CA VAL A 604 -15.06 26.11 23.46
C VAL A 604 -15.30 26.74 22.09
N GLU A 605 -16.02 27.85 22.03
CA GLU A 605 -16.35 28.54 20.79
C GLU A 605 -15.11 29.05 20.03
N LYS A 606 -14.12 29.61 20.74
CA LYS A 606 -12.93 30.20 20.12
C LYS A 606 -11.83 29.21 19.77
N LYS A 607 -11.62 28.19 20.61
CA LYS A 607 -10.47 27.26 20.53
C LYS A 607 -10.83 25.92 19.91
N TYR A 608 -12.04 25.42 20.11
CA TYR A 608 -12.41 24.04 19.80
C TYR A 608 -13.46 23.94 18.69
N SER A 609 -14.65 24.51 18.89
CA SER A 609 -15.81 24.26 18.02
C SER A 609 -15.89 25.22 16.83
N PHE A 610 -15.52 26.49 17.00
CA PHE A 610 -15.78 27.57 16.03
C PHE A 610 -17.27 27.76 15.72
N THR A 611 -18.14 27.52 16.71
CA THR A 611 -19.60 27.67 16.61
C THR A 611 -20.13 28.65 17.66
N LYS A 612 -21.40 29.03 17.54
CA LYS A 612 -22.21 29.68 18.58
C LYS A 612 -23.46 28.83 18.88
N ALA A 613 -24.16 29.11 19.97
CA ALA A 613 -25.43 28.44 20.30
C ALA A 613 -26.45 28.51 19.15
N GLU A 614 -26.58 29.70 18.53
CA GLU A 614 -27.43 29.96 17.36
C GLU A 614 -27.15 29.02 16.17
N ASP A 615 -25.91 28.53 16.02
CA ASP A 615 -25.51 27.64 14.93
C ASP A 615 -26.14 26.23 15.08
N LEU A 616 -26.67 25.87 16.26
CA LEU A 616 -27.26 24.55 16.56
C LEU A 616 -28.74 24.60 16.99
N GLU A 617 -29.40 25.76 17.00
CA GLU A 617 -30.81 25.89 17.41
C GLU A 617 -31.76 25.01 16.60
N TRP A 618 -31.44 24.75 15.33
CA TRP A 618 -32.20 23.86 14.47
C TRP A 618 -32.34 22.45 15.05
N MET A 619 -31.38 21.97 15.86
CA MET A 619 -31.44 20.63 16.46
C MET A 619 -32.61 20.44 17.43
N ASP A 620 -33.12 21.53 18.02
CA ASP A 620 -34.20 21.52 19.00
C ASP A 620 -35.58 21.80 18.38
N MET A 621 -35.66 21.93 17.05
CA MET A 621 -36.94 22.12 16.35
C MET A 621 -37.83 20.87 16.44
N PRO A 622 -39.18 21.03 16.52
CA PRO A 622 -40.11 19.92 16.66
C PRO A 622 -40.36 19.21 15.31
N TYR A 623 -39.35 18.51 14.81
CA TYR A 623 -39.43 17.78 13.54
C TYR A 623 -40.48 16.65 13.58
N ASN A 624 -41.09 16.38 12.43
CA ASN A 624 -42.01 15.27 12.19
C ASN A 624 -41.59 14.50 10.93
N SER A 625 -42.34 13.43 10.59
CA SER A 625 -42.01 12.51 9.50
C SER A 625 -42.02 13.09 8.08
N PHE A 626 -42.39 14.37 7.89
CA PHE A 626 -42.38 15.06 6.60
C PHE A 626 -41.23 16.09 6.48
N ASP A 627 -40.41 16.26 7.52
CA ASP A 627 -39.41 17.33 7.59
C ASP A 627 -38.00 16.88 7.16
N ALA A 628 -37.85 15.76 6.46
CA ALA A 628 -36.55 15.22 6.05
C ALA A 628 -35.70 16.25 5.27
N GLU A 629 -36.29 16.94 4.30
CA GLU A 629 -35.58 17.95 3.50
C GLU A 629 -35.28 19.22 4.31
N VAL A 630 -36.16 19.62 5.23
CA VAL A 630 -35.95 20.78 6.10
C VAL A 630 -34.81 20.53 7.08
N LEU A 631 -34.79 19.36 7.74
CA LEU A 631 -33.68 18.94 8.61
C LEU A 631 -32.36 18.94 7.84
N LYS A 632 -32.36 18.39 6.63
CA LYS A 632 -31.18 18.36 5.75
C LYS A 632 -30.71 19.76 5.38
N GLU A 633 -31.61 20.66 5.00
CA GLU A 633 -31.27 22.05 4.67
C GLU A 633 -30.59 22.76 5.85
N TYR A 634 -31.16 22.67 7.06
CA TYR A 634 -30.57 23.28 8.24
C TYR A 634 -29.22 22.68 8.62
N TYR A 635 -29.10 21.35 8.62
CA TYR A 635 -27.84 20.68 8.91
C TYR A 635 -26.76 21.03 7.88
N MET A 636 -27.09 21.02 6.59
CA MET A 636 -26.14 21.39 5.54
C MET A 636 -25.74 22.87 5.62
N THR A 637 -26.64 23.77 6.00
CA THR A 637 -26.32 25.17 6.24
C THR A 637 -25.33 25.33 7.38
N PHE A 638 -25.54 24.61 8.50
CA PHE A 638 -24.60 24.53 9.61
C PHE A 638 -23.20 24.05 9.16
N LEU A 639 -23.15 22.91 8.45
CA LEU A 639 -21.89 22.36 7.96
C LEU A 639 -21.12 23.33 7.06
N ASN A 640 -21.81 23.97 6.10
CA ASN A 640 -21.19 24.93 5.18
C ASN A 640 -20.62 26.15 5.92
N LYS A 641 -21.40 26.72 6.85
CA LYS A 641 -20.98 27.88 7.64
C LYS A 641 -19.74 27.56 8.48
N ARG A 642 -19.74 26.40 9.14
CA ARG A 642 -18.61 25.96 9.97
C ARG A 642 -17.39 25.62 9.12
N PHE A 643 -17.56 24.94 8.00
CA PHE A 643 -16.46 24.58 7.11
C PHE A 643 -15.73 25.82 6.59
N LYS A 644 -16.45 26.89 6.24
CA LYS A 644 -15.85 28.17 5.87
C LYS A 644 -14.92 28.71 6.96
N ARG A 645 -15.32 28.65 8.23
CA ARG A 645 -14.46 29.05 9.37
C ARG A 645 -13.24 28.14 9.53
N GLN A 646 -13.43 26.82 9.41
CA GLN A 646 -12.34 25.85 9.48
C GLN A 646 -11.28 26.08 8.40
N LYS A 647 -11.69 26.41 7.16
CA LYS A 647 -10.75 26.72 6.07
C LYS A 647 -9.87 27.92 6.38
N GLU A 648 -10.43 29.00 6.92
CA GLU A 648 -9.62 30.16 7.32
C GLU A 648 -8.60 29.82 8.41
N MET A 649 -8.99 29.01 9.40
CA MET A 649 -8.04 28.52 10.43
C MET A 649 -6.93 27.66 9.82
N PHE A 650 -7.29 26.80 8.87
CA PHE A 650 -6.35 25.96 8.15
C PHE A 650 -5.36 26.78 7.32
N TYR A 651 -5.83 27.79 6.56
CA TYR A 651 -4.98 28.68 5.75
C TYR A 651 -4.00 29.46 6.62
N ASN A 652 -4.49 30.04 7.72
CA ASN A 652 -3.65 30.76 8.67
C ASN A 652 -2.58 29.84 9.29
N SER A 653 -2.92 28.60 9.64
CA SER A 653 -1.95 27.68 10.25
C SER A 653 -0.80 27.30 9.31
N LEU A 654 -1.05 27.20 8.01
CA LEU A 654 -0.05 26.76 7.03
C LEU A 654 0.59 27.93 6.27
N ASN A 655 0.31 29.18 6.68
CA ASN A 655 0.72 30.41 6.00
C ASN A 655 0.39 30.37 4.49
N ILE A 656 -0.87 30.02 4.17
CA ILE A 656 -1.38 30.01 2.81
C ILE A 656 -1.92 31.41 2.51
N GLU A 657 -1.11 32.22 1.85
CA GLU A 657 -1.44 33.60 1.50
C GLU A 657 -2.34 33.65 0.24
N ASP A 658 -3.20 34.68 0.17
CA ASP A 658 -3.74 35.11 -1.12
C ASP A 658 -2.57 35.68 -1.92
N MET A 659 -2.20 35.04 -3.03
CA MET A 659 -1.24 35.67 -3.93
C MET A 659 -1.97 36.86 -4.56
N GLU A 660 -1.52 38.09 -4.26
CA GLU A 660 -1.79 39.22 -5.13
C GLU A 660 -1.32 38.84 -6.54
N GLU A 661 -2.16 39.10 -7.54
CA GLU A 661 -1.86 38.82 -8.95
C GLU A 661 -0.71 39.72 -9.43
N ASP A 662 0.51 39.42 -9.00
CA ASP A 662 1.73 40.02 -9.52
C ASP A 662 2.78 38.92 -9.73
N GLY A 663 3.03 38.61 -11.00
CA GLY A 663 4.20 37.84 -11.44
C GLY A 663 3.84 36.55 -12.17
N ASP A 664 4.06 36.58 -13.48
CA ASP A 664 4.04 35.46 -14.41
C ASP A 664 4.66 34.19 -13.82
N PHE A 665 3.82 33.24 -13.42
CA PHE A 665 4.20 31.83 -13.32
C PHE A 665 3.83 31.18 -14.64
N GLU A 666 4.85 30.95 -15.49
CA GLU A 666 4.75 30.02 -16.60
C GLU A 666 4.24 28.67 -16.07
N GLU A 667 3.03 28.29 -16.49
CA GLU A 667 2.57 26.92 -16.38
C GLU A 667 3.60 26.03 -17.10
N LEU A 668 4.35 25.25 -16.32
CA LEU A 668 5.14 24.12 -16.80
C LEU A 668 4.18 23.18 -17.55
N SER A 669 4.15 23.40 -18.85
CA SER A 669 3.33 22.69 -19.81
C SER A 669 3.73 21.22 -19.88
N ASP A 670 2.70 20.40 -20.04
CA ASP A 670 2.74 18.96 -20.21
C ASP A 670 3.86 18.52 -21.16
N THR A 671 4.86 17.84 -20.60
CA THR A 671 5.75 16.99 -21.38
C THR A 671 4.92 15.89 -22.03
N LYS A 672 4.76 15.98 -23.35
CA LYS A 672 4.30 14.89 -24.22
C LYS A 672 5.04 13.59 -23.87
N PRO A 673 4.35 12.47 -23.64
CA PRO A 673 4.96 11.15 -23.76
C PRO A 673 5.15 10.84 -25.25
N GLU A 674 6.38 10.50 -25.62
CA GLU A 674 6.71 9.88 -26.90
C GLU A 674 5.98 8.53 -27.06
N GLU A 675 5.70 8.21 -28.32
CA GLU A 675 5.05 6.99 -28.80
C GLU A 675 5.82 5.74 -28.36
N ASP A 676 5.11 4.76 -27.80
CA ASP A 676 5.49 3.35 -27.86
C ASP A 676 4.24 2.48 -28.01
N ILE A 677 4.39 1.46 -28.85
CA ILE A 677 3.38 0.68 -29.56
C ILE A 677 2.96 -0.56 -28.73
N TYR A 678 1.71 -1.02 -28.95
CA TYR A 678 1.03 -2.25 -28.49
C TYR A 678 0.38 -2.17 -27.09
N SER A 679 -0.86 -2.60 -26.86
CA SER A 679 -1.84 -3.40 -27.62
C SER A 679 -3.23 -3.21 -27.03
N ASP A 680 -4.26 -3.38 -27.86
CA ASP A 680 -5.67 -3.51 -27.47
C ASP A 680 -5.86 -4.47 -26.30
N ASP A 681 -6.64 -4.05 -25.29
CA ASP A 681 -7.82 -4.81 -24.86
C ASP A 681 -8.72 -3.98 -23.92
N GLU A 682 -10.02 -4.25 -24.07
CA GLU A 682 -11.18 -3.45 -23.71
C GLU A 682 -11.51 -3.27 -22.21
N LYS A 683 -12.27 -2.18 -21.97
CA LYS A 683 -13.32 -1.93 -20.94
C LYS A 683 -12.91 -1.45 -19.53
N THR A 684 -13.07 -0.15 -19.28
CA THR A 684 -14.25 0.45 -18.58
C THR A 684 -13.97 1.88 -18.06
N THR A 685 -14.32 2.95 -18.81
CA THR A 685 -14.37 4.33 -18.26
C THR A 685 -15.27 5.29 -19.08
N ASP A 686 -16.57 5.01 -19.18
CA ASP A 686 -17.55 5.93 -19.80
C ASP A 686 -18.19 6.88 -18.77
N VAL A 687 -17.54 7.99 -18.41
CA VAL A 687 -18.25 9.20 -17.89
C VAL A 687 -17.49 10.51 -18.15
N LYS A 688 -16.17 10.51 -18.37
CA LYS A 688 -15.39 11.76 -18.45
C LYS A 688 -15.23 12.38 -19.84
N GLU A 689 -15.37 11.63 -20.94
CA GLU A 689 -15.17 12.16 -22.30
C GLU A 689 -16.40 12.91 -22.86
N ALA A 690 -17.62 12.43 -22.57
CA ALA A 690 -18.85 12.93 -23.19
C ALA A 690 -19.20 14.43 -22.99
N TYR A 691 -18.60 15.13 -22.03
CA TYR A 691 -18.85 16.57 -21.81
C TYR A 691 -17.99 17.48 -22.69
N SER A 692 -16.84 16.98 -23.19
CA SER A 692 -15.96 17.74 -24.09
C SER A 692 -16.54 17.78 -25.50
N ASP A 693 -17.03 16.64 -25.98
CA ASP A 693 -17.53 16.48 -27.35
C ASP A 693 -18.78 17.33 -27.61
N PHE A 694 -19.76 17.29 -26.69
CA PHE A 694 -21.02 18.03 -26.88
C PHE A 694 -20.83 19.56 -26.96
N HIS A 695 -19.91 20.11 -26.18
CA HIS A 695 -19.64 21.55 -26.21
C HIS A 695 -18.99 21.98 -27.53
N ASP A 696 -18.11 21.15 -28.07
CA ASP A 696 -17.47 21.39 -29.36
C ASP A 696 -18.44 21.18 -30.54
N GLU A 697 -19.38 20.23 -30.44
CA GLU A 697 -20.48 20.07 -31.39
C GLU A 697 -21.38 21.32 -31.44
N CYS A 698 -21.77 21.87 -30.28
CA CYS A 698 -22.51 23.15 -30.22
C CYS A 698 -21.72 24.28 -30.90
N LEU A 699 -20.40 24.35 -30.69
CA LEU A 699 -19.56 25.36 -31.32
C LEU A 699 -19.59 25.26 -32.85
N GLN A 700 -19.59 24.05 -33.43
CA GLN A 700 -19.67 23.87 -34.88
C GLN A 700 -21.00 24.38 -35.45
N VAL A 701 -22.12 24.10 -34.78
CA VAL A 701 -23.45 24.60 -35.17
C VAL A 701 -23.49 26.13 -35.14
N ILE A 702 -22.93 26.73 -34.09
CA ILE A 702 -22.86 28.19 -33.93
C ILE A 702 -21.97 28.82 -35.02
N LYS A 703 -20.78 28.27 -35.29
CA LYS A 703 -19.88 28.74 -36.36
C LYS A 703 -20.59 28.75 -37.71
N LYS A 704 -21.34 27.69 -38.01
CA LYS A 704 -22.12 27.56 -39.25
C LYS A 704 -23.26 28.60 -39.33
N LYS A 705 -23.98 28.82 -38.23
CA LYS A 705 -25.08 29.78 -38.16
C LYS A 705 -24.61 31.22 -38.32
N LEU A 706 -23.55 31.59 -37.59
CA LEU A 706 -23.03 32.96 -37.54
C LEU A 706 -22.07 33.27 -38.70
N LYS A 707 -21.63 32.25 -39.45
CA LYS A 707 -20.62 32.37 -40.52
C LYS A 707 -19.37 33.11 -40.06
N ALA A 708 -18.97 32.88 -38.82
CA ALA A 708 -17.84 33.53 -38.17
C ALA A 708 -16.84 32.49 -37.68
N ASN A 709 -15.55 32.78 -37.85
CA ASN A 709 -14.49 31.92 -37.33
C ASN A 709 -14.25 32.22 -35.84
N LEU A 710 -14.98 31.52 -34.97
CA LEU A 710 -14.91 31.71 -33.53
C LEU A 710 -13.67 31.05 -32.91
N ILE A 711 -12.80 31.86 -32.30
CA ILE A 711 -11.58 31.45 -31.60
C ILE A 711 -11.84 31.42 -30.09
N LYS A 712 -11.39 30.36 -29.42
CA LYS A 712 -11.59 30.14 -27.99
C LYS A 712 -10.74 31.12 -27.17
N GLN A 713 -11.38 31.89 -26.30
CA GLN A 713 -10.72 32.83 -25.38
C GLN A 713 -10.73 32.32 -23.93
N SER A 714 -11.71 31.49 -23.58
CA SER A 714 -11.72 30.76 -22.30
C SER A 714 -12.61 29.52 -22.42
N ARG A 715 -12.85 28.81 -21.30
CA ARG A 715 -13.65 27.58 -21.27
C ARG A 715 -15.01 27.69 -21.99
N SER A 716 -15.66 28.85 -21.91
CA SER A 716 -17.01 29.07 -22.44
C SER A 716 -17.13 30.33 -23.30
N ILE A 717 -16.03 31.00 -23.66
CA ILE A 717 -16.05 32.28 -24.39
C ILE A 717 -15.28 32.12 -25.70
N TYR A 718 -15.90 32.56 -26.78
CA TYR A 718 -15.34 32.52 -28.12
C TYR A 718 -15.55 33.86 -28.83
N ILE A 719 -14.53 34.34 -29.53
CA ILE A 719 -14.54 35.64 -30.21
C ILE A 719 -14.00 35.45 -31.63
N ALA A 720 -14.63 36.11 -32.60
CA ALA A 720 -14.14 36.16 -33.97
C ALA A 720 -12.82 36.96 -34.06
N ASP A 721 -11.92 36.58 -34.95
CA ASP A 721 -10.62 37.24 -35.17
C ASP A 721 -10.71 38.74 -35.43
N ASP A 722 -11.78 39.20 -36.07
CA ASP A 722 -12.07 40.61 -36.36
C ASP A 722 -12.91 41.32 -35.28
N ASN A 723 -13.17 40.66 -34.14
CA ASN A 723 -14.08 41.11 -33.08
C ASN A 723 -15.52 41.43 -33.58
N SER A 724 -15.95 40.90 -34.72
CA SER A 724 -17.32 41.11 -35.22
C SER A 724 -18.37 40.42 -34.35
N VAL A 725 -18.05 39.23 -33.83
CA VAL A 725 -18.98 38.36 -33.10
C VAL A 725 -18.30 37.76 -31.87
N GLY A 726 -18.98 37.82 -30.74
CA GLY A 726 -18.61 37.16 -29.49
C GLY A 726 -19.72 36.23 -29.00
N VAL A 727 -19.36 35.02 -28.56
CA VAL A 727 -20.33 34.02 -28.09
C VAL A 727 -19.88 33.40 -26.76
N ALA A 728 -20.77 33.40 -25.78
CA ALA A 728 -20.64 32.59 -24.57
C ALA A 728 -21.45 31.30 -24.72
N ILE A 729 -20.85 30.13 -24.50
CA ILE A 729 -21.54 28.83 -24.62
C ILE A 729 -21.80 28.25 -23.22
N SER A 730 -23.04 27.84 -22.98
CA SER A 730 -23.48 27.15 -21.77
C SER A 730 -24.27 25.91 -22.15
N VAL A 731 -24.00 24.78 -21.52
CA VAL A 731 -24.65 23.50 -21.86
C VAL A 731 -25.33 22.90 -20.63
N SER A 732 -26.50 22.32 -20.82
CA SER A 732 -27.29 21.66 -19.76
C SER A 732 -27.71 20.28 -20.24
N LYS A 733 -27.66 19.32 -19.32
CA LYS A 733 -28.38 18.05 -19.47
C LYS A 733 -29.89 18.30 -19.31
N LYS A 734 -30.69 17.34 -19.76
CA LYS A 734 -32.14 17.34 -19.56
C LYS A 734 -32.49 16.98 -18.11
N TYR A 735 -33.35 17.77 -17.50
CA TYR A 735 -34.03 17.51 -16.24
C TYR A 735 -35.52 17.25 -16.52
N LYS A 736 -36.20 16.52 -15.63
CA LYS A 736 -37.66 16.34 -15.71
C LYS A 736 -38.35 17.23 -14.67
N GLN A 737 -39.40 17.94 -15.09
CA GLN A 737 -40.31 18.63 -14.19
C GLN A 737 -41.75 18.31 -14.61
N GLY A 738 -42.40 17.40 -13.89
CA GLY A 738 -43.63 16.77 -14.36
C GLY A 738 -43.36 15.95 -15.64
N THR A 739 -44.18 16.16 -16.66
CA THR A 739 -44.05 15.51 -17.98
C THR A 739 -43.11 16.22 -18.95
N ARG A 740 -42.66 17.45 -18.62
CA ARG A 740 -41.88 18.32 -19.52
C ARG A 740 -40.37 18.16 -19.33
N ASP A 741 -39.64 18.34 -20.42
CA ASP A 741 -38.18 18.41 -20.42
C ASP A 741 -37.75 19.82 -20.03
N LYS A 742 -36.93 19.92 -18.99
CA LYS A 742 -36.42 21.16 -18.41
C LYS A 742 -34.92 21.25 -18.60
N PHE A 743 -34.43 22.42 -18.98
CA PHE A 743 -33.01 22.75 -19.05
C PHE A 743 -32.75 23.96 -18.16
N TRP A 744 -31.66 23.91 -17.39
CA TRP A 744 -31.39 24.93 -16.38
C TRP A 744 -29.97 25.44 -16.49
N PHE A 745 -29.85 26.73 -16.75
CA PHE A 745 -28.59 27.44 -16.93
C PHE A 745 -28.46 28.59 -15.93
N ALA A 746 -27.24 29.10 -15.82
CA ALA A 746 -26.93 30.34 -15.13
C ALA A 746 -26.38 31.37 -16.11
N TYR A 747 -27.04 32.51 -16.24
CA TYR A 747 -26.50 33.68 -16.92
C TYR A 747 -25.67 34.51 -15.92
N ARG A 748 -24.48 34.95 -16.34
CA ARG A 748 -23.51 35.69 -15.50
C ARG A 748 -23.18 37.03 -16.14
N THR A 749 -23.06 38.10 -15.37
CA THR A 749 -22.63 39.43 -15.90
C THR A 749 -21.29 39.37 -16.60
N SER A 750 -20.40 38.50 -16.13
CA SER A 750 -19.09 38.27 -16.74
C SER A 750 -19.14 37.84 -18.21
N PHE A 751 -20.29 37.35 -18.71
CA PHE A 751 -20.43 37.05 -20.15
C PHE A 751 -20.50 38.33 -20.97
N ALA A 752 -21.31 39.32 -20.55
CA ALA A 752 -21.37 40.62 -21.20
C ALA A 752 -20.04 41.38 -21.07
N GLU A 753 -19.42 41.39 -19.88
CA GLU A 753 -18.13 42.05 -19.63
C GLU A 753 -17.01 41.51 -20.55
N LYS A 754 -16.95 40.18 -20.73
CA LYS A 754 -15.90 39.53 -21.55
C LYS A 754 -16.14 39.66 -23.06
N LEU A 755 -17.37 39.95 -23.47
CA LEU A 755 -17.73 40.08 -24.87
C LEU A 755 -17.91 41.55 -25.30
N GLN A 756 -17.73 42.51 -24.38
CA GLN A 756 -17.98 43.94 -24.62
C GLN A 756 -17.20 44.55 -25.79
N SER A 757 -16.07 43.95 -26.17
CA SER A 757 -15.26 44.37 -27.32
C SER A 757 -15.83 43.93 -28.67
N CYS A 758 -16.86 43.07 -28.68
CA CYS A 758 -17.45 42.50 -29.89
C CYS A 758 -18.65 43.33 -30.38
N LYS A 759 -18.82 43.44 -31.70
CA LYS A 759 -19.95 44.19 -32.29
C LYS A 759 -21.30 43.50 -32.09
N ALA A 760 -21.34 42.17 -32.16
CA ALA A 760 -22.53 41.36 -31.88
C ALA A 760 -22.20 40.32 -30.80
N MET A 761 -23.02 40.25 -29.75
CA MET A 761 -22.77 39.42 -28.59
C MET A 761 -23.91 38.44 -28.35
N TYR A 762 -23.58 37.16 -28.16
CA TYR A 762 -24.57 36.11 -27.96
C TYR A 762 -24.24 35.22 -26.77
N VAL A 763 -25.28 34.62 -26.19
CA VAL A 763 -25.14 33.41 -25.37
C VAL A 763 -25.84 32.25 -26.07
N ALA A 764 -25.10 31.17 -26.28
CA ALA A 764 -25.61 29.93 -26.80
C ALA A 764 -25.88 28.95 -25.65
N TYR A 765 -27.07 28.37 -25.65
CA TYR A 765 -27.51 27.38 -24.69
C TYR A 765 -27.73 26.03 -25.37
N GLY A 766 -26.83 25.07 -25.15
CA GLY A 766 -26.96 23.70 -25.65
C GLY A 766 -27.83 22.86 -24.73
N CYS A 767 -28.92 22.29 -25.28
CA CYS A 767 -29.92 21.52 -24.54
C CYS A 767 -29.82 20.02 -24.88
N GLU A 768 -29.07 19.24 -24.10
CA GLU A 768 -28.89 17.77 -24.23
C GLU A 768 -28.25 17.24 -25.54
N SER A 769 -28.39 17.90 -26.68
CA SER A 769 -27.82 17.52 -27.98
C SER A 769 -27.56 18.76 -28.86
N TYR A 770 -26.61 18.66 -29.80
CA TYR A 770 -26.22 19.76 -30.70
C TYR A 770 -27.33 20.16 -31.67
N GLU A 771 -28.35 19.32 -31.81
CA GLU A 771 -29.57 19.61 -32.57
C GLU A 771 -30.49 20.62 -31.85
N ASN A 772 -30.20 20.93 -30.57
CA ASN A 772 -31.02 21.80 -29.74
C ASN A 772 -30.18 22.92 -29.12
N VAL A 773 -29.61 23.78 -29.97
CA VAL A 773 -28.85 24.97 -29.55
C VAL A 773 -29.74 26.20 -29.66
N ILE A 774 -29.83 26.97 -28.58
CA ILE A 774 -30.59 28.22 -28.53
C ILE A 774 -29.59 29.38 -28.45
N LEU A 775 -29.54 30.22 -29.48
CA LEU A 775 -28.61 31.34 -29.59
C LEU A 775 -29.34 32.66 -29.35
N ILE A 776 -29.16 33.24 -28.16
CA ILE A 776 -29.87 34.45 -27.73
C ILE A 776 -28.90 35.65 -27.73
N PRO A 777 -29.25 36.78 -28.36
CA PRO A 777 -28.48 38.02 -28.22
C PRO A 777 -28.39 38.46 -26.75
N ILE A 778 -27.23 38.94 -26.32
CA ILE A 778 -27.02 39.37 -24.92
C ILE A 778 -28.02 40.47 -24.53
N GLU A 779 -28.39 41.35 -25.46
CA GLU A 779 -29.35 42.44 -25.21
C GLU A 779 -30.74 41.90 -24.79
N VAL A 780 -31.15 40.75 -25.33
CA VAL A 780 -32.41 40.09 -24.97
C VAL A 780 -32.34 39.48 -23.57
N LEU A 781 -31.18 38.92 -23.20
CA LEU A 781 -30.93 38.41 -21.84
C LEU A 781 -30.89 39.54 -20.81
N GLU A 782 -30.15 40.61 -21.11
CA GLU A 782 -30.00 41.79 -20.26
C GLU A 782 -31.35 42.47 -19.99
N SER A 783 -32.15 42.70 -21.04
CA SER A 783 -33.48 43.28 -20.90
C SER A 783 -34.45 42.40 -20.11
N SER A 784 -34.25 41.08 -20.11
CA SER A 784 -35.12 40.12 -19.41
C SER A 784 -34.68 39.79 -17.98
N LYS A 785 -33.48 40.21 -17.54
CA LYS A 785 -32.92 39.91 -16.20
C LYS A 785 -33.88 40.17 -15.04
N HIS A 786 -34.60 41.28 -15.08
CA HIS A 786 -35.53 41.70 -14.03
C HIS A 786 -36.71 40.73 -13.85
N ARG A 787 -36.94 39.83 -14.82
CA ARG A 787 -38.00 38.81 -14.79
C ARG A 787 -37.47 37.42 -14.37
N LEU A 788 -36.19 37.29 -14.03
CA LEU A 788 -35.55 36.04 -13.66
C LEU A 788 -35.21 36.00 -12.17
N ARG A 789 -35.29 34.81 -11.56
CA ARG A 789 -34.69 34.58 -10.24
C ARG A 789 -33.18 34.61 -10.36
N TYR A 790 -32.49 35.03 -9.31
CA TYR A 790 -31.04 34.98 -9.24
C TYR A 790 -30.57 34.42 -7.90
N THR A 791 -29.34 33.89 -7.90
CA THR A 791 -28.58 33.55 -6.69
C THR A 791 -27.37 34.47 -6.62
N GLU A 792 -27.11 35.04 -5.45
CA GLU A 792 -25.90 35.83 -5.18
C GLU A 792 -24.91 35.01 -4.34
N LYS A 793 -23.66 34.93 -4.80
CA LYS A 793 -22.58 34.22 -4.10
C LYS A 793 -21.26 34.96 -4.32
N ASP A 794 -20.56 35.30 -3.24
CA ASP A 794 -19.25 35.99 -3.29
C ASP A 794 -19.27 37.30 -4.11
N GLY A 795 -20.35 38.09 -3.99
CA GLY A 795 -20.55 39.35 -4.71
C GLY A 795 -20.87 39.19 -6.21
N ARG A 796 -21.06 37.96 -6.69
CA ARG A 796 -21.44 37.66 -8.08
C ARG A 796 -22.89 37.19 -8.14
N ILE A 797 -23.63 37.74 -9.11
CA ILE A 797 -25.04 37.41 -9.33
C ILE A 797 -25.15 36.42 -10.49
N HIS A 798 -25.92 35.36 -10.28
CA HIS A 798 -26.25 34.33 -11.26
C HIS A 798 -27.74 34.31 -11.51
N TRP A 799 -28.18 34.77 -12.69
CA TRP A 799 -29.58 34.71 -13.07
C TRP A 799 -29.92 33.30 -13.59
N HIS A 800 -30.95 32.69 -13.03
CA HIS A 800 -31.43 31.38 -13.44
C HIS A 800 -32.20 31.50 -14.74
N VAL A 801 -31.68 30.85 -15.78
CA VAL A 801 -32.32 30.74 -17.10
C VAL A 801 -32.87 29.33 -17.22
N VAL A 802 -34.20 29.21 -17.30
CA VAL A 802 -34.90 27.92 -17.32
C VAL A 802 -35.66 27.80 -18.62
N PHE A 803 -35.34 26.78 -19.41
CA PHE A 803 -36.03 26.47 -20.65
C PHE A 803 -36.84 25.18 -20.52
N PHE A 804 -37.97 25.13 -21.18
CA PHE A 804 -38.77 23.93 -21.33
C PHE A 804 -38.89 23.54 -22.79
N ARG A 805 -38.87 22.24 -23.07
CA ARG A 805 -39.25 21.70 -24.37
C ARG A 805 -40.76 21.47 -24.40
N ASN A 806 -41.40 22.00 -25.43
CA ASN A 806 -42.83 21.84 -25.68
C ASN A 806 -43.10 20.55 -26.46
N GLU A 807 -44.34 20.06 -26.44
CA GLU A 807 -44.74 18.80 -27.09
C GLU A 807 -44.54 18.84 -28.62
N ASN A 808 -44.58 20.03 -29.22
CA ASN A 808 -44.30 20.25 -30.65
C ASN A 808 -42.79 20.37 -30.97
N GLY A 809 -41.91 20.12 -30.00
CA GLY A 809 -40.45 20.21 -30.15
C GLY A 809 -39.86 21.62 -30.01
N GLY A 810 -40.69 22.66 -29.91
CA GLY A 810 -40.26 24.04 -29.67
C GLY A 810 -39.75 24.26 -28.23
N PHE A 811 -39.08 25.39 -28.00
CA PHE A 811 -38.55 25.76 -26.68
C PHE A 811 -39.26 26.98 -26.12
N SER A 812 -39.53 26.99 -24.82
CA SER A 812 -40.01 28.18 -24.11
C SER A 812 -39.08 28.56 -22.96
N TRP A 813 -39.01 29.86 -22.67
CA TRP A 813 -38.25 30.43 -21.55
C TRP A 813 -39.17 30.83 -20.41
N GLN A 814 -38.94 30.27 -19.23
CA GLN A 814 -39.65 30.65 -18.02
C GLN A 814 -39.12 31.98 -17.45
N HIS A 815 -39.96 33.00 -17.51
CA HIS A 815 -39.84 34.22 -16.70
C HIS A 815 -40.57 33.99 -15.38
N SER A 816 -39.90 34.21 -14.25
CA SER A 816 -40.38 33.81 -12.92
C SER A 816 -40.89 34.98 -12.06
N ILE A 817 -40.74 36.23 -12.52
CA ILE A 817 -41.05 37.45 -11.76
C ILE A 817 -41.80 38.47 -12.66
N PRO A 818 -42.84 39.17 -12.16
CA PRO A 818 -43.52 38.94 -10.87
C PRO A 818 -44.44 37.71 -10.90
N GLU A 819 -44.93 37.34 -12.09
CA GLU A 819 -45.71 36.14 -12.36
C GLU A 819 -44.95 35.21 -13.30
N VAL A 820 -45.24 33.92 -13.20
CA VAL A 820 -44.63 32.90 -14.05
C VAL A 820 -45.25 32.97 -15.44
N VAL A 821 -44.47 33.39 -16.44
CA VAL A 821 -44.87 33.45 -17.84
C VAL A 821 -43.81 32.75 -18.68
N GLU A 822 -44.24 32.06 -19.75
CA GLU A 822 -43.33 31.41 -20.68
C GLU A 822 -43.27 32.19 -22.01
N ILE A 823 -42.06 32.47 -22.48
CA ILE A 823 -41.80 33.14 -23.76
C ILE A 823 -41.36 32.10 -24.78
N ASP A 824 -41.97 32.09 -25.96
CA ASP A 824 -41.53 31.22 -27.06
C ASP A 824 -40.13 31.61 -27.56
N LEU A 825 -39.23 30.62 -27.59
CA LEU A 825 -37.85 30.76 -28.04
C LEU A 825 -37.62 30.20 -29.44
N SER A 826 -38.67 29.75 -30.14
CA SER A 826 -38.53 29.08 -31.44
C SER A 826 -37.71 29.87 -32.47
N GLN A 827 -37.74 31.20 -32.43
CA GLN A 827 -36.93 32.07 -33.31
C GLN A 827 -35.42 32.06 -33.01
N TYR A 828 -35.01 31.62 -31.82
CA TYR A 828 -33.62 31.59 -31.36
C TYR A 828 -32.97 30.20 -31.45
N VAL A 829 -33.73 29.16 -31.82
CA VAL A 829 -33.20 27.81 -32.06
C VAL A 829 -32.45 27.81 -33.39
N ILE A 830 -31.23 27.23 -33.44
CA ILE A 830 -30.33 27.32 -34.61
C ILE A 830 -29.93 25.99 -35.22
#